data_AF-A0AA35CIB6-F1
#
_entry.id   AF-A0AA35CIB6-F1
#
_cell.length_a   1.000
_cell.length_b   1.000
_cell.length_c   1.000
_cell.angle_alpha   90.00
_cell.angle_beta   90.00
_cell.angle_gamma   90.00
#
_symmetry.space_group_name_H-M   'P 1'
#
loop_
_entity.id
_entity.type
_entity.pdbx_description
1 polymer ?
#
loop_
_entity_poly.entity_id
_entity_poly.type
_entity_poly.pdbx_seq_one_letter_code
_entity_poly.pdbx_strand_id
1 'polypeptide(L)'
;MAMKAPGAGFTLAAYAEAKGIPVEHLRRNGVIDITYRGRSAVGFRTQLLDGSAGRTHVRLRLEPGDGPRFVWADEDRPQAPWGLWHRKQALARGRVWLAEGETDGLVLSLVGEPAYALPGKDRADLLELAHVEGLRELYVTQDRDQAGEEFVRLVRDRLNRLGWNGTLYVVRPPAEVGGHPVKDWGDVWLAVGRDRERFLRVLSELAEGERYSLPEAVAQAHEVEEAAPVAPPDPPPAIEHGPVERQDVPYPLDRLPDWLQDYVRIVRPVAASPTPFLVTALLPFLSAAIGTRAWVQHGSRPLYPSLWTAILGPSTIAAKSTALDLAESATVRPIQQEFDRRYREAEAAWREAKRQARHSDDVEVPDRPAERRLLYPSDVTWERLIRLMGLNAEEAPDGTTRTPYAMVSFPEIAAFLNSLKRKYAAGVKENLTAMYDCARVDYGRVGQGDESPRVVIDVGFLSISGASTPEWFTDAVEAGDVEGGFLPRFLYAKVERIDGRRAAFPKRLEPDALDGFRQLYRRVFEMPERLRGEWGIDAEARNLYETWFNGVEDALHGLHQDGRAKLIPFWARAQEAALKLALVFAVFDAAAGNGRAGVIGAAAMRAAVAQADYHRQVAERVLQADVAETRQERLEKIIVRALERHGSLTPRDLHRYAHLHRHVRDTYERDALLWSMAEAGVLTVRTDERGNIVLVGLPVHGGERGDMATRDRSTAPGAA
;
A
#
# COMPACT_ATOMS: atom_id res chain seq x y z
N MET A 1 17.88 -43.12 21.91
CA MET A 1 17.30 -42.80 20.59
C MET A 1 18.42 -42.77 19.57
N ALA A 2 18.52 -43.77 18.69
CA ALA A 2 19.53 -43.80 17.64
C ALA A 2 19.27 -42.64 16.65
N MET A 3 20.27 -41.79 16.42
CA MET A 3 20.21 -40.78 15.36
C MET A 3 20.06 -41.49 14.02
N LYS A 4 18.87 -41.37 13.42
CA LYS A 4 18.67 -41.72 12.00
C LYS A 4 19.61 -40.83 11.18
N ALA A 5 20.43 -41.45 10.34
CA ALA A 5 21.23 -40.74 9.34
C ALA A 5 20.35 -39.77 8.54
N PRO A 6 20.81 -38.55 8.24
CA PRO A 6 20.06 -37.59 7.45
C PRO A 6 19.74 -38.23 6.08
N GLY A 7 18.45 -38.36 5.77
CA GLY A 7 17.99 -38.87 4.48
C GLY A 7 18.58 -38.03 3.34
N ALA A 8 18.98 -38.71 2.25
CA ALA A 8 19.58 -38.10 1.06
C ALA A 8 18.74 -36.89 0.60
N GLY A 9 19.34 -35.70 0.66
CA GLY A 9 18.70 -34.47 0.19
C GLY A 9 18.60 -34.42 -1.34
N PHE A 10 17.99 -33.37 -1.86
CA PHE A 10 17.84 -33.14 -3.29
C PHE A 10 19.09 -32.46 -3.87
N THR A 11 19.84 -33.18 -4.71
CA THR A 11 21.14 -32.71 -5.25
C THR A 11 21.00 -32.04 -6.61
N LEU A 12 21.98 -31.21 -6.96
CA LEU A 12 22.09 -30.58 -8.28
C LEU A 12 22.19 -31.62 -9.40
N ALA A 13 22.87 -32.76 -9.16
CA ALA A 13 22.96 -33.85 -10.12
C ALA A 13 21.58 -34.47 -10.43
N ALA A 14 20.78 -34.71 -9.40
CA ALA A 14 19.41 -35.21 -9.57
C ALA A 14 18.51 -34.19 -10.27
N TYR A 15 18.69 -32.89 -9.99
CA TYR A 15 18.00 -31.83 -10.71
C TYR A 15 18.39 -31.76 -12.20
N ALA A 16 19.69 -31.87 -12.49
CA ALA A 16 20.24 -31.86 -13.85
C ALA A 16 19.70 -33.02 -14.69
N GLU A 17 19.68 -34.23 -14.12
CA GLU A 17 19.14 -35.43 -14.75
C GLU A 17 17.65 -35.28 -15.04
N ALA A 18 16.86 -34.87 -14.03
CA ALA A 18 15.41 -34.72 -14.14
C ALA A 18 14.99 -33.65 -15.15
N LYS A 19 15.72 -32.53 -15.23
CA LYS A 19 15.42 -31.42 -16.16
C LYS A 19 16.16 -31.52 -17.50
N GLY A 20 17.05 -32.50 -17.66
CA GLY A 20 17.81 -32.69 -18.89
C GLY A 20 18.72 -31.50 -19.22
N ILE A 21 19.25 -30.81 -18.21
CA ILE A 21 20.12 -29.63 -18.36
C ILE A 21 21.53 -30.01 -17.87
N PRO A 22 22.60 -29.77 -18.65
CA PRO A 22 23.97 -30.07 -18.23
C PRO A 22 24.36 -29.38 -16.90
N VAL A 23 25.01 -30.11 -15.99
CA VAL A 23 25.43 -29.60 -14.67
C VAL A 23 26.35 -28.38 -14.80
N GLU A 24 27.20 -28.36 -15.83
CA GLU A 24 28.10 -27.25 -16.13
C GLU A 24 27.32 -25.97 -16.48
N HIS A 25 26.22 -26.09 -17.22
CA HIS A 25 25.35 -24.96 -17.56
C HIS A 25 24.61 -24.44 -16.33
N LEU A 26 24.11 -25.35 -15.49
CA LEU A 26 23.47 -25.01 -14.21
C LEU A 26 24.43 -24.20 -13.33
N ARG A 27 25.66 -24.70 -13.11
CA ARG A 27 26.67 -24.00 -12.30
C ARG A 27 27.07 -22.65 -12.87
N ARG A 28 27.23 -22.56 -14.20
CA ARG A 28 27.56 -21.30 -14.88
C ARG A 28 26.50 -20.22 -14.65
N ASN A 29 25.24 -20.61 -14.52
CA ASN A 29 24.12 -19.70 -14.27
C ASN A 29 23.72 -19.64 -12.78
N GLY A 30 24.66 -19.89 -11.87
CA GLY A 30 24.44 -19.67 -10.43
C GLY A 30 23.58 -20.71 -9.74
N VAL A 31 23.34 -21.87 -10.36
CA VAL A 31 22.60 -22.99 -9.75
C VAL A 31 23.59 -23.96 -9.10
N ILE A 32 23.45 -24.16 -7.79
CA ILE A 32 24.45 -24.86 -6.98
C ILE A 32 23.80 -25.85 -5.99
N ASP A 33 24.58 -26.83 -5.55
CA ASP A 33 24.26 -27.60 -4.36
C ASP A 33 24.39 -26.72 -3.11
N ILE A 34 23.39 -26.74 -2.24
CA ILE A 34 23.41 -26.08 -0.94
C ILE A 34 22.89 -27.02 0.14
N THR A 35 23.29 -26.77 1.38
CA THR A 35 22.74 -27.47 2.54
C THR A 35 21.71 -26.58 3.21
N TYR A 36 20.44 -26.99 3.19
CA TYR A 36 19.35 -26.30 3.89
C TYR A 36 18.85 -27.17 5.04
N ARG A 37 18.95 -26.67 6.28
CA ARG A 37 18.56 -27.40 7.51
C ARG A 37 19.14 -28.82 7.60
N GLY A 38 20.40 -28.98 7.22
CA GLY A 38 21.12 -30.26 7.28
C GLY A 38 20.78 -31.26 6.17
N ARG A 39 20.06 -30.85 5.12
CA ARG A 39 19.76 -31.66 3.93
C ARG A 39 20.27 -30.97 2.67
N SER A 40 20.73 -31.73 1.68
CA SER A 40 21.05 -31.20 0.35
C SER A 40 19.80 -30.63 -0.32
N ALA A 41 19.96 -29.49 -0.99
CA ALA A 41 18.96 -28.78 -1.76
C ALA A 41 19.65 -28.07 -2.95
N VAL A 42 18.85 -27.58 -3.89
CA VAL A 42 19.35 -26.84 -5.06
C VAL A 42 19.08 -25.36 -4.86
N GLY A 43 20.12 -24.54 -4.91
CA GLY A 43 20.04 -23.09 -4.76
C GLY A 43 20.20 -22.37 -6.09
N PHE A 44 19.28 -21.46 -6.41
CA PHE A 44 19.33 -20.54 -7.54
C PHE A 44 19.80 -19.18 -7.01
N ARG A 45 21.09 -18.87 -7.20
CA ARG A 45 21.65 -17.58 -6.78
C ARG A 45 21.25 -16.50 -7.76
N THR A 46 20.74 -15.39 -7.24
CA THR A 46 20.44 -14.20 -8.03
C THR A 46 21.59 -13.19 -7.92
N GLN A 47 21.67 -12.29 -8.89
CA GLN A 47 22.65 -11.20 -8.94
C GLN A 47 21.91 -9.93 -9.33
N LEU A 48 22.21 -8.81 -8.70
CA LEU A 48 21.68 -7.50 -9.08
C LEU A 48 22.39 -6.96 -10.33
N LEU A 49 21.84 -5.90 -10.94
CA LEU A 49 22.44 -5.26 -12.11
C LEU A 49 23.85 -4.70 -11.87
N ASP A 50 24.17 -4.33 -10.62
CA ASP A 50 25.50 -3.85 -10.22
C ASP A 50 26.52 -4.98 -10.00
N GLY A 51 26.09 -6.24 -10.16
CA GLY A 51 26.91 -7.42 -9.96
C GLY A 51 26.96 -7.94 -8.51
N SER A 52 26.32 -7.27 -7.56
CA SER A 52 26.21 -7.73 -6.17
C SER A 52 25.28 -8.94 -6.03
N ALA A 53 25.47 -9.72 -4.97
CA ALA A 53 24.70 -10.94 -4.73
C ALA A 53 23.27 -10.62 -4.23
N GLY A 54 22.26 -11.18 -4.90
CA GLY A 54 20.88 -11.18 -4.42
C GLY A 54 20.57 -12.40 -3.56
N ARG A 55 19.30 -12.55 -3.14
CA ARG A 55 18.84 -13.73 -2.38
C ARG A 55 18.96 -15.01 -3.20
N THR A 56 19.15 -16.11 -2.49
CA THR A 56 19.12 -17.45 -3.08
C THR A 56 17.71 -18.03 -2.97
N HIS A 57 17.09 -18.38 -4.11
CA HIS A 57 15.86 -19.18 -4.12
C HIS A 57 16.23 -20.66 -4.01
N VAL A 58 15.73 -21.34 -3.00
CA VAL A 58 16.13 -22.71 -2.65
C VAL A 58 15.01 -23.69 -2.98
N ARG A 59 15.30 -24.67 -3.82
CA ARG A 59 14.42 -25.78 -4.15
C ARG A 59 14.75 -27.00 -3.31
N LEU A 60 13.76 -27.46 -2.54
CA LEU A 60 13.93 -28.57 -1.60
C LEU A 60 13.58 -29.93 -2.21
N ARG A 61 12.80 -29.97 -3.29
CA ARG A 61 12.38 -31.20 -4.00
C ARG A 61 11.85 -30.94 -5.41
N LEU A 62 11.77 -32.00 -6.23
CA LEU A 62 11.16 -31.95 -7.56
C LEU A 62 9.63 -31.95 -7.49
N GLU A 63 9.05 -32.97 -6.89
CA GLU A 63 7.60 -33.20 -6.87
C GLU A 63 6.86 -32.45 -5.74
N PRO A 64 5.56 -32.17 -5.90
CA PRO A 64 4.69 -31.73 -4.81
C PRO A 64 4.64 -32.76 -3.65
N GLY A 65 4.35 -32.30 -2.43
CA GLY A 65 4.23 -33.17 -1.26
C GLY A 65 4.03 -32.37 0.03
N ASP A 66 4.23 -32.99 1.19
CA ASP A 66 4.07 -32.32 2.48
C ASP A 66 5.22 -31.35 2.79
N GLY A 67 4.90 -30.07 3.01
CA GLY A 67 5.86 -29.00 3.31
C GLY A 67 6.17 -28.06 2.13
N PRO A 68 7.07 -27.08 2.30
CA PRO A 68 7.41 -26.14 1.23
C PRO A 68 8.28 -26.81 0.15
N ARG A 69 7.93 -26.59 -1.13
CA ARG A 69 8.74 -27.02 -2.29
C ARG A 69 9.92 -26.07 -2.55
N PHE A 70 9.70 -24.80 -2.24
CA PHE A 70 10.65 -23.71 -2.39
C PHE A 70 10.70 -22.84 -1.13
N VAL A 71 11.87 -22.28 -0.83
CA VAL A 71 12.10 -21.34 0.27
C VAL A 71 13.13 -20.30 -0.15
N TRP A 72 13.13 -19.14 0.50
CA TRP A 72 14.21 -18.16 0.35
C TRP A 72 15.29 -18.40 1.40
N ALA A 73 16.55 -18.26 1.00
CA ALA A 73 17.68 -18.13 1.90
C ALA A 73 18.30 -16.73 1.78
N ASP A 74 19.25 -16.41 2.65
CA ASP A 74 19.97 -15.12 2.67
C ASP A 74 19.03 -13.92 2.88
N GLU A 75 18.29 -13.90 4.01
CA GLU A 75 17.24 -12.90 4.30
C GLU A 75 17.76 -11.45 4.34
N ASP A 76 19.06 -11.27 4.55
CA ASP A 76 19.77 -9.98 4.54
C ASP A 76 19.95 -9.38 3.14
N ARG A 77 19.79 -10.19 2.07
CA ARG A 77 20.00 -9.75 0.68
C ARG A 77 18.69 -9.36 -0.01
N PRO A 78 18.71 -8.50 -1.04
CA PRO A 78 17.51 -8.16 -1.81
C PRO A 78 17.10 -9.29 -2.76
N GLN A 79 15.79 -9.42 -3.01
CA GLN A 79 15.27 -10.33 -4.04
C GLN A 79 15.37 -9.66 -5.40
N ALA A 80 15.68 -10.43 -6.44
CA ALA A 80 15.76 -9.95 -7.81
C ALA A 80 15.36 -11.06 -8.78
N PRO A 81 15.00 -10.72 -10.04
CA PRO A 81 14.88 -11.71 -11.10
C PRO A 81 16.18 -12.53 -11.23
N TRP A 82 16.05 -13.83 -11.44
CA TRP A 82 17.18 -14.66 -11.78
C TRP A 82 17.59 -14.38 -13.24
N GLY A 83 18.89 -14.40 -13.56
CA GLY A 83 19.37 -14.20 -14.93
C GLY A 83 19.72 -12.75 -15.31
N LEU A 84 19.70 -11.79 -14.38
CA LEU A 84 20.02 -10.38 -14.70
C LEU A 84 21.42 -10.17 -15.31
N TRP A 85 22.37 -11.11 -15.11
CA TRP A 85 23.67 -11.11 -15.80
C TRP A 85 23.55 -11.22 -17.34
N HIS A 86 22.41 -11.67 -17.87
CA HIS A 86 22.12 -11.66 -19.30
C HIS A 86 21.81 -10.26 -19.85
N ARG A 87 21.72 -9.20 -19.02
CA ARG A 87 21.38 -7.84 -19.46
C ARG A 87 22.24 -7.31 -20.60
N LYS A 88 23.56 -7.51 -20.54
CA LYS A 88 24.46 -7.07 -21.62
C LYS A 88 24.12 -7.74 -22.95
N GLN A 89 23.80 -9.04 -22.91
CA GLN A 89 23.39 -9.81 -24.08
C GLN A 89 21.99 -9.38 -24.56
N ALA A 90 21.06 -9.09 -23.64
CA ALA A 90 19.72 -8.61 -23.95
C ALA A 90 19.74 -7.26 -24.68
N LEU A 91 20.50 -6.28 -24.15
CA LEU A 91 20.68 -4.97 -24.76
C LEU A 91 21.32 -5.08 -26.15
N ALA A 92 22.33 -5.93 -26.31
CA ALA A 92 22.98 -6.15 -27.61
C ALA A 92 22.02 -6.74 -28.67
N ARG A 93 21.02 -7.51 -28.24
CA ARG A 93 19.98 -8.09 -29.12
C ARG A 93 18.72 -7.24 -29.22
N GLY A 94 18.59 -6.20 -28.40
CA GLY A 94 17.37 -5.41 -28.28
C GLY A 94 16.16 -6.17 -27.70
N ARG A 95 16.36 -7.40 -27.20
CA ARG A 95 15.29 -8.28 -26.72
C ARG A 95 15.69 -9.13 -25.52
N VAL A 96 14.72 -9.52 -24.70
CA VAL A 96 14.89 -10.48 -23.60
C VAL A 96 13.68 -11.39 -23.45
N TRP A 97 13.91 -12.61 -22.94
CA TRP A 97 12.84 -13.50 -22.52
C TRP A 97 12.57 -13.36 -21.01
N LEU A 98 11.31 -13.41 -20.62
CA LEU A 98 10.86 -13.39 -19.22
C LEU A 98 10.08 -14.66 -18.90
N ALA A 99 10.65 -15.48 -18.03
CA ALA A 99 10.14 -16.77 -17.62
C ALA A 99 9.37 -16.72 -16.28
N GLU A 100 8.30 -17.52 -16.16
CA GLU A 100 7.51 -17.69 -14.93
C GLU A 100 8.28 -18.45 -13.82
N GLY A 101 9.33 -19.20 -14.20
CA GLY A 101 10.19 -19.93 -13.27
C GLY A 101 11.64 -20.06 -13.75
N GLU A 102 12.55 -20.32 -12.82
CA GLU A 102 13.99 -20.39 -13.12
C GLU A 102 14.37 -21.55 -14.05
N THR A 103 13.57 -22.63 -14.05
CA THR A 103 13.83 -23.76 -14.94
C THR A 103 13.62 -23.39 -16.41
N ASP A 104 12.57 -22.65 -16.73
CA ASP A 104 12.30 -22.21 -18.11
C ASP A 104 13.31 -21.16 -18.56
N GLY A 105 13.69 -20.23 -17.66
CA GLY A 105 14.79 -19.30 -17.90
C GLY A 105 16.13 -20.00 -18.18
N LEU A 106 16.42 -21.11 -17.48
CA LEU A 106 17.62 -21.92 -17.72
C LEU A 106 17.61 -22.60 -19.09
N VAL A 107 16.46 -23.13 -19.52
CA VAL A 107 16.29 -23.76 -20.84
C VAL A 107 16.49 -22.72 -21.96
N LEU A 108 15.92 -21.53 -21.82
CA LEU A 108 16.11 -20.43 -22.77
C LEU A 108 17.58 -19.97 -22.85
N SER A 109 18.23 -19.84 -21.69
CA SER A 109 19.67 -19.55 -21.61
C SER A 109 20.52 -20.66 -22.24
N LEU A 110 20.11 -21.93 -22.12
CA LEU A 110 20.81 -23.08 -22.70
C LEU A 110 20.83 -23.05 -24.22
N VAL A 111 19.73 -22.62 -24.86
CA VAL A 111 19.69 -22.47 -26.32
C VAL A 111 20.32 -21.16 -26.81
N GLY A 112 20.75 -20.31 -25.87
CA GLY A 112 21.53 -19.10 -26.11
C GLY A 112 20.71 -17.82 -26.16
N GLU A 113 19.46 -17.82 -25.68
CA GLU A 113 18.63 -16.63 -25.53
C GLU A 113 18.85 -15.93 -24.18
N PRO A 114 18.96 -14.60 -24.12
CA PRO A 114 19.03 -13.89 -22.85
C PRO A 114 17.68 -13.99 -22.15
N ALA A 115 17.68 -14.53 -20.92
CA ALA A 115 16.46 -14.79 -20.18
C ALA A 115 16.56 -14.28 -18.74
N TYR A 116 15.46 -13.70 -18.27
CA TYR A 116 15.18 -13.44 -16.87
C TYR A 116 14.12 -14.42 -16.41
N ALA A 117 14.20 -14.86 -15.15
CA ALA A 117 13.17 -15.67 -14.54
C ALA A 117 12.66 -15.02 -13.26
N LEU A 118 11.35 -14.97 -13.13
CA LEU A 118 10.68 -14.56 -11.89
C LEU A 118 10.37 -15.83 -11.09
N PRO A 119 10.56 -15.86 -9.76
CA PRO A 119 10.37 -17.05 -8.94
C PRO A 119 8.87 -17.26 -8.63
N GLY A 120 8.08 -17.60 -9.66
CA GLY A 120 6.66 -17.92 -9.59
C GLY A 120 5.71 -16.82 -10.11
N LYS A 121 4.47 -17.24 -10.38
CA LYS A 121 3.42 -16.44 -11.05
C LYS A 121 3.13 -15.05 -10.44
N ASP A 122 3.21 -14.92 -9.11
CA ASP A 122 2.84 -13.68 -8.41
C ASP A 122 4.00 -12.69 -8.25
N ARG A 123 5.16 -12.97 -8.87
CA ARG A 123 6.42 -12.25 -8.62
C ARG A 123 6.81 -11.21 -9.68
N ALA A 124 5.82 -10.73 -10.44
CA ALA A 124 6.02 -9.61 -11.36
C ALA A 124 6.50 -8.32 -10.65
N ASP A 125 6.27 -8.20 -9.34
CA ASP A 125 6.76 -7.09 -8.51
C ASP A 125 8.30 -6.92 -8.54
N LEU A 126 9.04 -8.01 -8.74
CA LEU A 126 10.51 -8.01 -8.83
C LEU A 126 11.05 -7.38 -10.12
N LEU A 127 10.21 -7.16 -11.13
CA LEU A 127 10.63 -6.47 -12.34
C LEU A 127 10.69 -4.97 -12.07
N GLU A 128 11.82 -4.33 -12.38
CA GLU A 128 12.03 -2.89 -12.27
C GLU A 128 12.32 -2.31 -13.65
N LEU A 129 12.09 -1.00 -13.83
CA LEU A 129 12.32 -0.34 -15.11
C LEU A 129 13.78 -0.54 -15.58
N ALA A 130 14.73 -0.46 -14.66
CA ALA A 130 16.15 -0.67 -14.94
C ALA A 130 16.46 -2.05 -15.57
N HIS A 131 15.63 -3.08 -15.34
CA HIS A 131 15.81 -4.40 -15.95
C HIS A 131 15.45 -4.42 -17.44
N VAL A 132 14.48 -3.59 -17.86
CA VAL A 132 13.89 -3.62 -19.22
C VAL A 132 14.17 -2.36 -20.03
N GLU A 133 14.69 -1.31 -19.40
CA GLU A 133 15.08 -0.06 -20.05
C GLU A 133 16.11 -0.33 -21.16
N GLY A 134 15.87 0.26 -22.33
CA GLY A 134 16.69 0.08 -23.53
C GLY A 134 16.37 -1.17 -24.37
N LEU A 135 15.48 -2.06 -23.90
CA LEU A 135 14.99 -3.18 -24.70
C LEU A 135 13.78 -2.76 -25.55
N ARG A 136 13.77 -3.17 -26.81
CA ARG A 136 12.66 -2.91 -27.75
C ARG A 136 11.59 -3.99 -27.66
N GLU A 137 11.99 -5.21 -27.30
CA GLU A 137 11.14 -6.40 -27.33
C GLU A 137 11.29 -7.21 -26.05
N LEU A 138 10.17 -7.72 -25.54
CA LEU A 138 10.16 -8.61 -24.38
C LEU A 138 9.24 -9.80 -24.69
N TYR A 139 9.78 -11.01 -24.55
CA TYR A 139 9.07 -12.27 -24.81
C TYR A 139 8.72 -12.93 -23.49
N VAL A 140 7.45 -12.93 -23.11
CA VAL A 140 6.96 -13.55 -21.87
C VAL A 140 6.52 -14.98 -22.16
N THR A 141 7.06 -15.94 -21.41
CA THR A 141 6.57 -17.31 -21.48
C THR A 141 5.24 -17.43 -20.74
N GLN A 142 4.25 -18.06 -21.37
CA GLN A 142 2.97 -18.37 -20.75
C GLN A 142 2.81 -19.88 -20.64
N ASP A 143 2.86 -20.43 -19.42
CA ASP A 143 2.59 -21.86 -19.20
C ASP A 143 1.13 -22.21 -19.50
N ARG A 144 0.87 -23.48 -19.86
CA ARG A 144 -0.49 -23.98 -20.17
C ARG A 144 -1.31 -24.30 -18.94
N ASP A 145 -1.43 -23.34 -18.03
CA ASP A 145 -2.32 -23.39 -16.88
C ASP A 145 -2.82 -22.00 -16.49
N GLN A 146 -3.70 -21.96 -15.49
CA GLN A 146 -4.25 -20.71 -14.97
C GLN A 146 -3.16 -19.80 -14.36
N ALA A 147 -2.05 -20.39 -13.87
CA ALA A 147 -0.94 -19.63 -13.33
C ALA A 147 -0.19 -18.85 -14.42
N GLY A 148 0.00 -19.45 -15.61
CA GLY A 148 0.57 -18.78 -16.77
C GLY A 148 -0.25 -17.61 -17.29
N GLU A 149 -1.58 -17.76 -17.37
CA GLU A 149 -2.48 -16.63 -17.70
C GLU A 149 -2.38 -15.48 -16.71
N GLU A 150 -2.34 -15.80 -15.41
CA GLU A 150 -2.20 -14.82 -14.35
C GLU A 150 -0.82 -14.13 -14.38
N PHE A 151 0.24 -14.89 -14.64
CA PHE A 151 1.61 -14.38 -14.77
C PHE A 151 1.72 -13.33 -15.88
N VAL A 152 1.25 -13.64 -17.09
CA VAL A 152 1.27 -12.70 -18.23
C VAL A 152 0.50 -11.41 -17.90
N ARG A 153 -0.67 -11.54 -17.25
CA ARG A 153 -1.46 -10.38 -16.83
C ARG A 153 -0.68 -9.50 -15.85
N LEU A 154 -0.07 -10.09 -14.83
CA LEU A 154 0.71 -9.37 -13.82
C LEU A 154 1.96 -8.71 -14.39
N VAL A 155 2.64 -9.37 -15.33
CA VAL A 155 3.79 -8.79 -16.06
C VAL A 155 3.34 -7.59 -16.90
N ARG A 156 2.23 -7.71 -17.65
CA ARG A 156 1.67 -6.60 -18.43
C ARG A 156 1.32 -5.41 -17.55
N ASP A 157 0.63 -5.65 -16.44
CA ASP A 157 0.26 -4.62 -15.47
C ASP A 157 1.50 -3.97 -14.82
N ARG A 158 2.57 -4.74 -14.62
CA ARG A 158 3.84 -4.22 -14.11
C ARG A 158 4.55 -3.35 -15.15
N LEU A 159 4.73 -3.82 -16.39
CA LEU A 159 5.41 -3.08 -17.46
C LEU A 159 4.69 -1.75 -17.76
N ASN A 160 3.36 -1.76 -17.78
CA ASN A 160 2.54 -0.55 -17.91
C ASN A 160 2.79 0.45 -16.77
N ARG A 161 2.85 -0.02 -15.52
CA ARG A 161 3.16 0.83 -14.36
C ARG A 161 4.60 1.37 -14.37
N LEU A 162 5.54 0.60 -14.93
CA LEU A 162 6.93 1.02 -15.09
C LEU A 162 7.11 2.02 -16.25
N GLY A 163 6.08 2.22 -17.10
CA GLY A 163 6.17 3.10 -18.26
C GLY A 163 7.07 2.57 -19.37
N TRP A 164 7.30 1.25 -19.43
CA TRP A 164 8.08 0.65 -20.51
C TRP A 164 7.27 0.66 -21.82
N ASN A 165 7.87 1.17 -22.89
CA ASN A 165 7.21 1.44 -24.17
C ASN A 165 7.65 0.49 -25.31
N GLY A 166 8.21 -0.67 -24.96
CA GLY A 166 8.56 -1.70 -25.95
C GLY A 166 7.40 -2.62 -26.31
N THR A 167 7.67 -3.62 -27.16
CA THR A 167 6.68 -4.59 -27.63
C THR A 167 6.72 -5.86 -26.79
N LEU A 168 5.56 -6.28 -26.29
CA LEU A 168 5.41 -7.47 -25.45
C LEU A 168 4.88 -8.65 -26.28
N TYR A 169 5.68 -9.67 -26.46
CA TYR A 169 5.28 -10.92 -27.10
C TYR A 169 4.92 -11.94 -26.03
N VAL A 170 3.71 -12.52 -26.11
CA VAL A 170 3.30 -13.61 -25.24
C VAL A 170 3.52 -14.90 -26.02
N VAL A 171 4.34 -15.80 -25.46
CA VAL A 171 4.71 -17.04 -26.14
C VAL A 171 4.27 -18.22 -25.27
N ARG A 172 3.31 -18.99 -25.79
CA ARG A 172 2.79 -20.18 -25.14
C ARG A 172 3.42 -21.43 -25.77
N PRO A 173 3.83 -22.45 -24.99
CA PRO A 173 4.32 -23.70 -25.58
C PRO A 173 3.21 -24.36 -26.41
N PRO A 174 3.51 -25.24 -27.38
CA PRO A 174 2.50 -26.00 -28.12
C PRO A 174 1.70 -26.90 -27.16
N ALA A 175 0.54 -27.44 -27.56
CA ALA A 175 -0.23 -28.32 -26.67
C ALA A 175 0.47 -29.69 -26.50
N GLU A 176 1.17 -30.12 -27.54
CA GLU A 176 1.95 -31.35 -27.59
C GLU A 176 3.16 -31.18 -28.51
N VAL A 177 4.22 -31.96 -28.26
CA VAL A 177 5.40 -32.06 -29.13
C VAL A 177 5.71 -33.53 -29.33
N GLY A 178 5.69 -34.00 -30.58
CA GLY A 178 5.96 -35.41 -30.90
C GLY A 178 5.00 -36.40 -30.23
N GLY A 179 3.75 -35.99 -29.97
CA GLY A 179 2.72 -36.81 -29.29
C GLY A 179 2.81 -36.81 -27.76
N HIS A 180 3.70 -36.01 -27.17
CA HIS A 180 3.79 -35.82 -25.73
C HIS A 180 3.11 -34.50 -25.32
N PRO A 181 2.17 -34.51 -24.37
CA PRO A 181 1.59 -33.28 -23.85
C PRO A 181 2.65 -32.45 -23.14
N VAL A 182 2.67 -31.15 -23.37
CA VAL A 182 3.64 -30.24 -22.75
C VAL A 182 2.92 -29.14 -21.99
N LYS A 183 3.36 -28.87 -20.77
CA LYS A 183 2.78 -27.84 -19.90
C LYS A 183 3.61 -26.55 -19.92
N ASP A 184 4.92 -26.70 -19.79
CA ASP A 184 5.90 -25.63 -19.66
C ASP A 184 7.05 -25.78 -20.70
N TRP A 185 8.00 -24.85 -20.70
CA TRP A 185 9.11 -24.87 -21.66
C TRP A 185 10.17 -25.93 -21.31
N GLY A 186 10.26 -26.33 -20.05
CA GLY A 186 10.98 -27.51 -19.62
C GLY A 186 10.46 -28.80 -20.26
N ASP A 187 9.15 -28.97 -20.35
CA ASP A 187 8.52 -30.12 -21.01
C ASP A 187 8.79 -30.11 -22.52
N VAL A 188 8.71 -28.95 -23.16
CA VAL A 188 9.07 -28.79 -24.59
C VAL A 188 10.52 -29.21 -24.82
N TRP A 189 11.44 -28.79 -23.96
CA TRP A 189 12.86 -29.15 -24.05
C TRP A 189 13.09 -30.67 -23.96
N LEU A 190 12.38 -31.34 -23.05
CA LEU A 190 12.44 -32.79 -22.92
C LEU A 190 11.82 -33.48 -24.13
N ALA A 191 10.66 -33.01 -24.62
CA ALA A 191 9.92 -33.61 -25.71
C ALA A 191 10.62 -33.49 -27.08
N VAL A 192 11.39 -32.43 -27.32
CA VAL A 192 12.24 -32.32 -28.53
C VAL A 192 13.50 -33.18 -28.47
N GLY A 193 13.71 -33.92 -27.38
CA GLY A 193 14.88 -34.78 -27.18
C GLY A 193 16.12 -34.03 -26.74
N ARG A 194 15.96 -32.87 -26.05
CA ARG A 194 17.07 -32.03 -25.58
C ARG A 194 17.95 -31.52 -26.74
N ASP A 195 17.32 -31.34 -27.90
CA ASP A 195 17.96 -30.88 -29.12
C ASP A 195 17.75 -29.37 -29.30
N ARG A 196 18.86 -28.63 -29.33
CA ARG A 196 18.86 -27.17 -29.42
C ARG A 196 18.19 -26.66 -30.69
N GLU A 197 18.43 -27.29 -31.84
CA GLU A 197 17.88 -26.82 -33.11
C GLU A 197 16.38 -27.07 -33.21
N ARG A 198 15.91 -28.23 -32.73
CA ARG A 198 14.48 -28.54 -32.64
C ARG A 198 13.76 -27.58 -31.70
N PHE A 199 14.36 -27.25 -30.55
CA PHE A 199 13.78 -26.27 -29.62
C PHE A 199 13.70 -24.87 -30.22
N LEU A 200 14.75 -24.41 -30.90
CA LEU A 200 14.77 -23.10 -31.57
C LEU A 200 13.76 -23.01 -32.72
N ARG A 201 13.51 -24.11 -33.44
CA ARG A 201 12.44 -24.17 -34.47
C ARG A 201 11.07 -23.94 -33.84
N VAL A 202 10.74 -24.66 -32.76
CA VAL A 202 9.47 -24.48 -32.03
C VAL A 202 9.31 -23.03 -31.53
N LEU A 203 10.37 -22.44 -30.95
CA LEU A 203 10.32 -21.04 -30.50
C LEU A 203 10.06 -20.05 -31.65
N SER A 204 10.71 -20.25 -32.79
CA SER A 204 10.61 -19.34 -33.93
C SER A 204 9.21 -19.37 -34.56
N GLU A 205 8.63 -20.56 -34.72
CA GLU A 205 7.28 -20.74 -35.26
C GLU A 205 6.19 -20.08 -34.39
N LEU A 206 6.37 -20.09 -33.07
CA LEU A 206 5.39 -19.53 -32.12
C LEU A 206 5.53 -18.02 -31.92
N ALA A 207 6.76 -17.49 -32.01
CA ALA A 207 7.03 -16.06 -31.85
C ALA A 207 6.41 -15.18 -32.95
N GLU A 208 6.06 -15.75 -34.10
CA GLU A 208 5.46 -15.03 -35.22
C GLU A 208 3.93 -14.85 -35.12
N GLY A 209 3.24 -15.60 -34.24
CA GLY A 209 1.78 -15.74 -34.24
C GLY A 209 0.95 -14.83 -33.30
N GLU A 210 1.50 -14.36 -32.17
CA GLU A 210 0.76 -13.53 -31.20
C GLU A 210 1.55 -12.26 -30.84
N ARG A 211 1.34 -11.19 -31.64
CA ARG A 211 1.93 -9.86 -31.36
C ARG A 211 1.01 -9.04 -30.47
N TYR A 212 1.49 -8.67 -29.29
CA TYR A 212 0.83 -7.69 -28.43
C TYR A 212 1.67 -6.40 -28.39
N SER A 213 1.31 -5.43 -29.23
CA SER A 213 1.85 -4.07 -29.11
C SER A 213 1.18 -3.39 -27.92
N LEU A 214 1.97 -2.84 -26.99
CA LEU A 214 1.43 -1.85 -26.05
C LEU A 214 0.94 -0.65 -26.90
N PRO A 215 -0.18 0.01 -26.55
CA PRO A 215 -0.62 1.20 -27.27
C PRO A 215 0.51 2.21 -27.33
N GLU A 216 0.92 2.63 -28.52
CA GLU A 216 1.90 3.70 -28.68
C GLU A 216 1.47 4.92 -27.85
N ALA A 217 2.36 5.40 -27.00
CA ALA A 217 2.20 6.72 -26.41
C ALA A 217 2.11 7.72 -27.57
N VAL A 218 0.99 8.45 -27.66
CA VAL A 218 0.81 9.50 -28.67
C VAL A 218 1.82 10.62 -28.39
N ALA A 219 3.00 10.50 -29.00
CA ALA A 219 3.86 11.61 -29.28
C ALA A 219 3.42 12.17 -30.64
N GLN A 220 2.67 13.26 -30.65
CA GLN A 220 2.57 14.10 -31.84
C GLN A 220 3.18 15.45 -31.52
N ALA A 221 4.45 15.59 -31.88
CA ALA A 221 4.97 16.84 -32.37
C ALA A 221 4.36 17.06 -33.76
N HIS A 222 3.61 18.14 -33.95
CA HIS A 222 3.16 18.59 -35.27
C HIS A 222 4.23 19.55 -35.81
N GLU A 223 4.96 19.11 -36.84
CA GLU A 223 5.46 20.04 -37.86
C GLU A 223 4.35 20.21 -38.90
N VAL A 224 4.17 21.46 -39.32
CA VAL A 224 3.09 21.94 -40.18
C VAL A 224 3.33 21.51 -41.61
N GLU A 225 2.39 20.76 -42.20
CA GLU A 225 2.18 20.75 -43.65
C GLU A 225 0.67 20.78 -43.95
N GLU A 226 0.23 21.81 -44.67
CA GLU A 226 -1.16 22.06 -45.02
C GLU A 226 -1.73 20.94 -45.92
N ALA A 227 -2.73 20.22 -45.43
CA ALA A 227 -3.59 19.38 -46.25
C ALA A 227 -5.07 19.69 -46.01
N ALA A 228 -5.83 19.74 -47.10
CA ALA A 228 -7.20 20.23 -47.21
C ALA A 228 -8.22 19.56 -46.25
N PRO A 229 -9.29 20.27 -45.84
CA PRO A 229 -10.17 19.81 -44.77
C PRO A 229 -11.07 18.65 -45.21
N VAL A 230 -10.96 17.52 -44.51
CA VAL A 230 -11.95 16.44 -44.53
C VAL A 230 -12.94 16.67 -43.39
N ALA A 231 -14.23 16.64 -43.70
CA ALA A 231 -15.30 16.89 -42.73
C ALA A 231 -15.30 15.85 -41.59
N PRO A 232 -15.55 16.24 -40.33
CA PRO A 232 -15.53 15.32 -39.21
C PRO A 232 -16.73 14.34 -39.28
N PRO A 233 -16.53 13.06 -38.93
CA PRO A 233 -17.63 12.11 -38.82
C PRO A 233 -18.49 12.41 -37.58
N ASP A 234 -19.77 12.05 -37.66
CA ASP A 234 -20.77 12.33 -36.63
C ASP A 234 -20.39 11.74 -35.26
N PRO A 235 -20.70 12.44 -34.15
CA PRO A 235 -20.44 11.94 -32.81
C PRO A 235 -21.30 10.68 -32.53
N PRO A 236 -20.74 9.67 -31.84
CA PRO A 236 -21.51 8.49 -31.45
C PRO A 236 -22.64 8.88 -30.48
N PRO A 237 -23.76 8.12 -30.48
CA PRO A 237 -24.94 8.46 -29.70
C PRO A 237 -24.62 8.54 -28.21
N ALA A 238 -25.15 9.56 -27.55
CA ALA A 238 -25.00 9.76 -26.12
C ALA A 238 -25.67 8.61 -25.37
N ILE A 239 -24.90 7.89 -24.56
CA ILE A 239 -25.42 6.95 -23.59
C ILE A 239 -26.10 7.78 -22.50
N GLU A 240 -27.44 7.72 -22.42
CA GLU A 240 -28.17 8.29 -21.31
C GLU A 240 -27.86 7.50 -20.03
N HIS A 241 -27.21 8.16 -19.08
CA HIS A 241 -27.12 7.65 -17.71
C HIS A 241 -28.45 7.93 -17.02
N GLY A 242 -29.11 6.86 -16.55
CA GLY A 242 -30.36 6.94 -15.78
C GLY A 242 -30.25 7.84 -14.53
N PRO A 243 -31.39 8.23 -13.93
CA PRO A 243 -31.44 9.29 -12.93
C PRO A 243 -30.59 8.94 -11.70
N VAL A 244 -29.72 9.90 -11.36
CA VAL A 244 -28.71 9.84 -10.30
C VAL A 244 -29.38 10.18 -8.96
N GLU A 245 -29.44 9.22 -8.04
CA GLU A 245 -29.59 9.55 -6.62
C GLU A 245 -28.28 10.18 -6.13
N ARG A 246 -28.30 11.50 -5.90
CA ARG A 246 -27.21 12.28 -5.32
C ARG A 246 -26.93 11.83 -3.89
N GLN A 247 -25.65 11.69 -3.48
CA GLN A 247 -25.23 11.99 -2.11
C GLN A 247 -23.69 11.97 -1.90
N ASP A 248 -22.90 12.88 -2.49
CA ASP A 248 -21.56 13.22 -1.97
C ASP A 248 -21.68 14.35 -0.94
N VAL A 249 -20.93 14.32 0.18
CA VAL A 249 -20.84 15.48 1.10
C VAL A 249 -20.18 16.62 0.30
N PRO A 250 -20.82 17.78 0.10
CA PRO A 250 -20.21 18.88 -0.63
C PRO A 250 -18.91 19.33 0.04
N TYR A 251 -17.83 19.41 -0.74
CA TYR A 251 -16.53 19.82 -0.21
C TYR A 251 -16.42 21.35 -0.13
N PRO A 252 -16.13 21.95 1.04
CA PRO A 252 -16.15 23.40 1.24
C PRO A 252 -14.84 24.07 0.77
N LEU A 253 -14.55 24.00 -0.54
CA LEU A 253 -13.34 24.58 -1.15
C LEU A 253 -13.30 26.12 -1.04
N ASP A 254 -14.45 26.77 -1.21
CA ASP A 254 -14.62 28.23 -1.15
C ASP A 254 -14.30 28.82 0.23
N ARG A 255 -14.32 27.98 1.27
CA ARG A 255 -14.01 28.38 2.65
C ARG A 255 -12.54 28.26 3.00
N LEU A 256 -11.71 27.67 2.15
CA LEU A 256 -10.27 27.51 2.41
C LEU A 256 -9.50 28.81 2.15
N PRO A 257 -8.31 28.99 2.73
CA PRO A 257 -7.44 30.12 2.39
C PRO A 257 -7.08 30.17 0.90
N ASP A 258 -6.88 31.38 0.36
CA ASP A 258 -6.63 31.59 -1.08
C ASP A 258 -5.44 30.78 -1.60
N TRP A 259 -4.33 30.72 -0.86
CA TRP A 259 -3.15 29.95 -1.25
C TRP A 259 -3.43 28.44 -1.39
N LEU A 260 -4.39 27.92 -0.63
CA LEU A 260 -4.80 26.51 -0.71
C LEU A 260 -5.79 26.28 -1.86
N GLN A 261 -6.68 27.24 -2.10
CA GLN A 261 -7.54 27.23 -3.29
C GLN A 261 -6.71 27.32 -4.58
N ASP A 262 -5.66 28.14 -4.59
CA ASP A 262 -4.70 28.28 -5.69
C ASP A 262 -3.95 26.97 -5.92
N TYR A 263 -3.43 26.35 -4.86
CA TYR A 263 -2.82 25.02 -4.94
C TYR A 263 -3.75 24.01 -5.63
N VAL A 264 -5.01 23.90 -5.16
CA VAL A 264 -6.01 23.01 -5.77
C VAL A 264 -6.24 23.35 -7.24
N ARG A 265 -6.36 24.64 -7.58
CA ARG A 265 -6.59 25.09 -8.96
C ARG A 265 -5.46 24.66 -9.90
N ILE A 266 -4.22 24.67 -9.41
CA ILE A 266 -3.02 24.28 -10.15
C ILE A 266 -2.94 22.75 -10.29
N VAL A 267 -3.11 22.01 -9.20
CA VAL A 267 -2.84 20.56 -9.19
C VAL A 267 -4.02 19.71 -9.66
N ARG A 268 -5.27 20.17 -9.49
CA ARG A 268 -6.47 19.38 -9.86
C ARG A 268 -6.50 18.99 -11.33
N PRO A 269 -6.19 19.87 -12.31
CA PRO A 269 -6.15 19.50 -13.72
C PRO A 269 -5.04 18.49 -14.08
N VAL A 270 -3.97 18.44 -13.28
CA VAL A 270 -2.84 17.52 -13.45
C VAL A 270 -3.15 16.16 -12.84
N ALA A 271 -3.68 16.16 -11.62
CA ALA A 271 -3.87 14.97 -10.82
C ALA A 271 -5.03 14.10 -11.31
N ALA A 272 -6.05 14.72 -11.93
CA ALA A 272 -7.38 14.12 -12.13
C ALA A 272 -7.98 13.55 -10.83
N SER A 273 -7.53 14.03 -9.68
CA SER A 273 -8.00 13.65 -8.35
C SER A 273 -9.13 14.58 -7.89
N PRO A 274 -10.12 14.06 -7.14
CA PRO A 274 -11.12 14.90 -6.47
C PRO A 274 -10.47 15.94 -5.55
N THR A 275 -11.03 17.14 -5.49
CA THR A 275 -10.63 18.19 -4.55
C THR A 275 -10.48 17.70 -3.10
N PRO A 276 -11.44 16.94 -2.52
CA PRO A 276 -11.27 16.47 -1.15
C PRO A 276 -10.03 15.61 -0.97
N PHE A 277 -9.59 14.86 -1.97
CA PHE A 277 -8.36 14.07 -1.87
C PHE A 277 -7.11 14.95 -1.89
N LEU A 278 -7.07 15.94 -2.77
CA LEU A 278 -5.93 16.84 -2.90
C LEU A 278 -5.67 17.64 -1.63
N VAL A 279 -6.73 18.20 -1.03
CA VAL A 279 -6.58 18.96 0.21
C VAL A 279 -6.29 18.03 1.39
N THR A 280 -7.06 16.95 1.55
CA THR A 280 -6.88 16.02 2.68
C THR A 280 -5.50 15.37 2.65
N ALA A 281 -4.95 15.05 1.47
CA ALA A 281 -3.59 14.53 1.34
C ALA A 281 -2.55 15.52 1.86
N LEU A 282 -2.77 16.82 1.62
CA LEU A 282 -1.83 17.91 1.88
C LEU A 282 -1.80 18.32 3.37
N LEU A 283 -2.92 18.27 4.09
CA LEU A 283 -3.04 18.77 5.47
C LEU A 283 -1.95 18.24 6.43
N PRO A 284 -1.58 16.93 6.45
CA PRO A 284 -0.53 16.42 7.33
C PRO A 284 0.86 16.96 6.98
N PHE A 285 1.12 17.28 5.71
CA PHE A 285 2.39 17.91 5.31
C PHE A 285 2.47 19.35 5.81
N LEU A 286 1.38 20.12 5.73
CA LEU A 286 1.31 21.47 6.31
C LEU A 286 1.51 21.44 7.84
N SER A 287 0.86 20.48 8.49
CA SER A 287 1.06 20.15 9.91
C SER A 287 2.53 19.87 10.23
N ALA A 288 3.18 19.00 9.47
CA ALA A 288 4.59 18.65 9.65
C ALA A 288 5.54 19.81 9.41
N ALA A 289 5.19 20.78 8.56
CA ALA A 289 5.96 22.01 8.40
C ALA A 289 5.97 22.86 9.67
N ILE A 290 4.90 22.84 10.47
CA ILE A 290 4.80 23.61 11.71
C ILE A 290 5.44 22.83 12.85
N GLY A 291 5.03 21.56 13.01
CA GLY A 291 5.60 20.67 14.01
C GLY A 291 5.28 21.09 15.44
N THR A 292 6.22 20.88 16.37
CA THR A 292 6.08 21.28 17.79
C THR A 292 6.49 22.74 18.07
N ARG A 293 6.68 23.55 17.01
CA ARG A 293 7.20 24.93 17.13
C ARG A 293 6.13 26.00 17.30
N ALA A 294 4.87 25.68 17.00
CA ALA A 294 3.72 26.53 17.29
C ALA A 294 2.58 25.69 17.86
N TRP A 295 1.81 26.27 18.76
CA TRP A 295 0.75 25.56 19.50
C TRP A 295 -0.31 26.54 20.01
N VAL A 296 -1.48 26.01 20.38
CA VAL A 296 -2.57 26.77 21.04
C VAL A 296 -2.76 26.23 22.45
N GLN A 297 -2.96 27.09 23.44
CA GLN A 297 -3.29 26.62 24.79
C GLN A 297 -4.68 25.97 24.80
N HIS A 298 -4.76 24.70 25.18
CA HIS A 298 -6.02 23.98 25.31
C HIS A 298 -6.11 23.25 26.66
N GLY A 299 -6.87 23.82 27.60
CA GLY A 299 -6.90 23.34 28.98
C GLY A 299 -5.53 23.54 29.65
N SER A 300 -4.97 22.48 30.23
CA SER A 300 -3.68 22.50 30.93
C SER A 300 -2.48 22.13 30.06
N ARG A 301 -2.69 21.81 28.78
CA ARG A 301 -1.64 21.34 27.87
C ARG A 301 -1.61 22.13 26.56
N PRO A 302 -0.44 22.26 25.93
CA PRO A 302 -0.33 22.80 24.58
C PRO A 302 -0.96 21.84 23.56
N LEU A 303 -1.76 22.38 22.64
CA LEU A 303 -2.30 21.68 21.48
C LEU A 303 -1.45 21.99 20.25
N TYR A 304 -0.72 20.98 19.78
CA TYR A 304 0.09 21.06 18.56
C TYR A 304 -0.69 20.57 17.34
N PRO A 305 -0.36 21.03 16.12
CA PRO A 305 -1.15 20.78 14.93
C PRO A 305 -0.93 19.38 14.32
N SER A 306 -0.69 18.33 15.11
CA SER A 306 -0.47 16.97 14.57
C SER A 306 -1.74 16.41 13.91
N LEU A 307 -1.69 16.21 12.59
CA LEU A 307 -2.82 15.77 11.77
C LEU A 307 -2.57 14.41 11.11
N TRP A 308 -3.57 13.53 11.17
CA TRP A 308 -3.60 12.25 10.50
C TRP A 308 -4.75 12.21 9.51
N THR A 309 -4.54 11.68 8.31
CA THR A 309 -5.58 11.62 7.27
C THR A 309 -5.67 10.26 6.61
N ALA A 310 -6.90 9.88 6.23
CA ALA A 310 -7.20 8.67 5.48
C ALA A 310 -8.08 9.01 4.27
N ILE A 311 -7.52 8.82 3.08
CA ILE A 311 -8.19 9.07 1.80
C ILE A 311 -8.68 7.75 1.22
N LEU A 312 -9.99 7.65 1.00
CA LEU A 312 -10.68 6.43 0.62
C LEU A 312 -11.40 6.62 -0.70
N GLY A 313 -11.09 5.79 -1.69
CA GLY A 313 -11.78 5.82 -2.98
C GLY A 313 -11.46 4.60 -3.84
N PRO A 314 -12.15 4.39 -4.96
CA PRO A 314 -11.96 3.21 -5.78
C PRO A 314 -10.52 3.11 -6.30
N SER A 315 -10.02 1.88 -6.46
CA SER A 315 -8.71 1.63 -7.05
C SER A 315 -8.66 2.16 -8.49
N THR A 316 -7.47 2.59 -8.94
CA THR A 316 -7.16 2.96 -10.34
C THR A 316 -7.84 4.22 -10.91
N ILE A 317 -9.05 4.56 -10.46
CA ILE A 317 -9.82 5.67 -11.01
C ILE A 317 -9.63 6.92 -10.13
N ALA A 318 -9.56 6.74 -8.80
CA ALA A 318 -9.60 7.82 -7.81
C ALA A 318 -8.33 8.67 -7.66
N ALA A 319 -7.25 8.34 -8.37
CA ALA A 319 -5.96 9.05 -8.37
C ALA A 319 -5.47 9.44 -6.95
N LYS A 320 -5.65 8.52 -5.98
CA LYS A 320 -5.34 8.76 -4.55
C LYS A 320 -3.83 8.87 -4.31
N SER A 321 -3.06 7.93 -4.86
CA SER A 321 -1.60 7.95 -4.79
C SER A 321 -1.05 9.20 -5.47
N THR A 322 -1.63 9.63 -6.59
CA THR A 322 -1.27 10.86 -7.28
C THR A 322 -1.46 12.10 -6.38
N ALA A 323 -2.57 12.17 -5.62
CA ALA A 323 -2.77 13.25 -4.66
C ALA A 323 -1.70 13.25 -3.55
N LEU A 324 -1.35 12.08 -3.01
CA LEU A 324 -0.27 11.93 -2.02
C LEU A 324 1.10 12.34 -2.61
N ASP A 325 1.43 11.85 -3.80
CA ASP A 325 2.71 12.12 -4.47
C ASP A 325 2.87 13.60 -4.80
N LEU A 326 1.79 14.27 -5.24
CA LEU A 326 1.77 15.70 -5.48
C LEU A 326 1.90 16.51 -4.19
N ALA A 327 1.23 16.11 -3.12
CA ALA A 327 1.40 16.74 -1.81
C ALA A 327 2.84 16.60 -1.33
N GLU A 328 3.42 15.39 -1.35
CA GLU A 328 4.78 15.12 -0.91
C GLU A 328 5.83 15.87 -1.74
N SER A 329 5.69 15.85 -3.07
CA SER A 329 6.62 16.52 -4.00
C SER A 329 6.55 18.04 -3.96
N ALA A 330 5.38 18.62 -3.66
CA ALA A 330 5.20 20.05 -3.50
C ALA A 330 5.70 20.60 -2.15
N THR A 331 5.96 19.72 -1.17
CA THR A 331 6.19 20.11 0.23
C THR A 331 7.52 19.57 0.78
N VAL A 332 7.49 18.39 1.39
CA VAL A 332 8.56 17.80 2.18
C VAL A 332 9.69 17.22 1.33
N ARG A 333 9.38 16.63 0.16
CA ARG A 333 10.36 15.87 -0.63
C ARG A 333 11.57 16.72 -1.04
N PRO A 334 11.40 17.96 -1.56
CA PRO A 334 12.55 18.80 -1.92
C PRO A 334 13.44 19.14 -0.71
N ILE A 335 12.83 19.35 0.47
CA ILE A 335 13.55 19.64 1.72
C ILE A 335 14.32 18.41 2.21
N GLN A 336 13.69 17.23 2.19
CA GLN A 336 14.36 15.98 2.55
C GLN A 336 15.54 15.69 1.62
N GLN A 337 15.39 15.91 0.31
CA GLN A 337 16.49 15.75 -0.64
C GLN A 337 17.67 16.69 -0.36
N GLU A 338 17.41 17.91 0.13
CA GLU A 338 18.43 18.85 0.57
C GLU A 338 19.16 18.33 1.83
N PHE A 339 18.42 17.79 2.81
CA PHE A 339 19.01 17.16 4.00
C PHE A 339 19.85 15.93 3.65
N ASP A 340 19.35 15.06 2.78
CA ASP A 340 20.07 13.87 2.33
C ASP A 340 21.37 14.24 1.61
N ARG A 341 21.35 15.29 0.78
CA ARG A 341 22.56 15.80 0.10
C ARG A 341 23.59 16.31 1.11
N ARG A 342 23.18 17.19 2.03
CA ARG A 342 24.06 17.73 3.09
C ARG A 342 24.64 16.64 3.97
N TYR A 343 23.83 15.64 4.32
CA TYR A 343 24.27 14.49 5.10
C TYR A 343 25.35 13.69 4.37
N ARG A 344 25.14 13.36 3.08
CA ARG A 344 26.13 12.62 2.28
C ARG A 344 27.45 13.38 2.14
N GLU A 345 27.39 14.68 1.93
CA GLU A 345 28.57 15.55 1.86
C GLU A 345 29.33 15.57 3.19
N ALA A 346 28.63 15.78 4.31
CA ALA A 346 29.24 15.77 5.64
C ALA A 346 29.78 14.39 6.02
N GLU A 347 29.09 13.30 5.66
CA GLU A 347 29.54 11.94 5.95
C GLU A 347 30.80 11.59 5.16
N ALA A 348 30.89 12.02 3.90
CA ALA A 348 32.09 11.85 3.08
C ALA A 348 33.29 12.61 3.69
N ALA A 349 33.09 13.87 4.10
CA ALA A 349 34.12 14.67 4.76
C ALA A 349 34.58 14.04 6.09
N TRP A 350 33.64 13.55 6.89
CA TRP A 350 33.94 12.85 8.14
C TRP A 350 34.76 11.56 7.90
N ARG A 351 34.39 10.75 6.91
CA ARG A 351 35.13 9.53 6.54
C ARG A 351 36.54 9.84 6.03
N GLU A 352 36.69 10.95 5.30
CA GLU A 352 37.98 11.45 4.83
C GLU A 352 38.90 11.85 5.99
N ALA A 353 38.42 12.72 6.88
CA ALA A 353 39.16 13.16 8.06
C ALA A 353 39.56 11.97 8.94
N LYS A 354 38.63 11.03 9.15
CA LYS A 354 38.90 9.78 9.89
C LYS A 354 39.95 8.90 9.22
N ARG A 355 40.09 8.95 7.89
CA ARG A 355 41.14 8.22 7.15
C ARG A 355 42.48 8.93 7.29
N GLN A 356 42.52 10.25 7.16
CA GLN A 356 43.73 11.06 7.28
C GLN A 356 44.32 11.00 8.71
N ALA A 357 43.46 11.01 9.73
CA ALA A 357 43.85 10.85 11.13
C ALA A 357 44.48 9.49 11.48
N ARG A 358 44.39 8.48 10.58
CA ARG A 358 45.14 7.22 10.75
C ARG A 358 46.63 7.36 10.41
N HIS A 359 46.99 8.42 9.69
CA HIS A 359 48.33 8.64 9.14
C HIS A 359 49.01 9.89 9.71
N SER A 360 48.28 10.73 10.44
CA SER A 360 48.80 11.91 11.12
C SER A 360 47.93 12.22 12.33
N ASP A 361 48.56 12.36 13.50
CA ASP A 361 47.88 12.74 14.74
C ASP A 361 47.47 14.22 14.75
N ASP A 362 47.93 15.02 13.77
CA ASP A 362 47.61 16.45 13.64
C ASP A 362 46.26 16.69 12.94
N VAL A 363 45.58 15.63 12.49
CA VAL A 363 44.29 15.74 11.79
C VAL A 363 43.14 15.58 12.79
N GLU A 364 42.45 16.69 13.05
CA GLU A 364 41.23 16.70 13.86
C GLU A 364 40.07 16.03 13.10
N VAL A 365 39.44 15.01 13.71
CA VAL A 365 38.30 14.32 13.13
C VAL A 365 37.02 14.96 13.69
N PRO A 366 36.16 15.56 12.84
CA PRO A 366 34.91 16.13 13.31
C PRO A 366 33.97 15.03 13.85
N ASP A 367 32.94 15.42 14.59
CA ASP A 367 31.89 14.50 14.99
C ASP A 367 31.18 13.89 13.78
N ARG A 368 30.69 12.66 13.94
CA ARG A 368 29.91 12.02 12.88
C ARG A 368 28.63 12.83 12.66
N PRO A 369 28.29 13.20 11.41
CA PRO A 369 27.09 13.98 11.15
C PRO A 369 25.83 13.20 11.53
N ALA A 370 24.86 13.90 12.14
CA ALA A 370 23.54 13.37 12.43
C ALA A 370 22.65 13.40 11.17
N GLU A 371 21.95 12.30 10.88
CA GLU A 371 20.96 12.24 9.80
C GLU A 371 19.72 13.02 10.22
N ARG A 372 19.39 14.12 9.52
CA ARG A 372 18.13 14.85 9.75
C ARG A 372 17.06 14.35 8.78
N ARG A 373 15.91 13.94 9.33
CA ARG A 373 14.81 13.37 8.56
C ARG A 373 13.48 13.98 8.99
N LEU A 374 12.77 14.54 8.01
CA LEU A 374 11.41 15.06 8.10
C LEU A 374 10.41 14.01 7.60
N LEU A 375 10.75 13.34 6.48
CA LEU A 375 9.94 12.28 5.89
C LEU A 375 10.49 10.90 6.26
N TYR A 376 9.71 10.15 7.01
CA TYR A 376 10.04 8.83 7.48
C TYR A 376 9.47 7.76 6.54
N PRO A 377 10.22 6.66 6.31
CA PRO A 377 9.78 5.59 5.42
C PRO A 377 8.56 4.86 5.99
N SER A 378 7.66 4.42 5.12
CA SER A 378 6.42 3.74 5.52
C SER A 378 6.60 2.26 5.88
N ASP A 379 7.75 1.66 5.57
CA ASP A 379 8.05 0.23 5.69
C ASP A 379 9.00 -0.12 6.85
N VAL A 380 9.37 0.85 7.70
CA VAL A 380 10.18 0.57 8.90
C VAL A 380 9.36 0.01 10.05
N THR A 381 10.02 -0.77 10.91
CA THR A 381 9.40 -1.18 12.18
C THR A 381 9.18 0.03 13.08
N TRP A 382 8.17 -0.06 13.95
CA TRP A 382 7.82 1.00 14.89
C TRP A 382 8.93 1.36 15.85
N GLU A 383 9.62 0.34 16.33
CA GLU A 383 10.77 0.49 17.22
C GLU A 383 11.87 1.31 16.53
N ARG A 384 12.09 1.06 15.23
CA ARG A 384 13.05 1.82 14.43
C ARG A 384 12.54 3.23 14.13
N LEU A 385 11.25 3.42 13.87
CA LEU A 385 10.66 4.75 13.66
C LEU A 385 10.86 5.64 14.91
N ILE A 386 10.50 5.15 16.10
CA ILE A 386 10.64 5.88 17.36
C ILE A 386 12.11 6.20 17.62
N ARG A 387 13.03 5.28 17.34
CA ARG A 387 14.47 5.54 17.45
C ARG A 387 14.95 6.63 16.49
N LEU A 388 14.54 6.58 15.22
CA LEU A 388 14.88 7.64 14.25
C LEU A 388 14.28 8.99 14.65
N MET A 389 13.09 9.01 15.25
CA MET A 389 12.48 10.24 15.79
C MET A 389 13.26 10.76 17.01
N GLY A 390 13.73 9.86 17.88
CA GLY A 390 14.59 10.21 19.02
C GLY A 390 15.94 10.80 18.60
N LEU A 391 16.54 10.28 17.53
CA LEU A 391 17.77 10.84 16.96
C LEU A 391 17.58 12.24 16.37
N ASN A 392 16.36 12.56 15.91
CA ASN A 392 16.00 13.88 15.37
C ASN A 392 15.36 14.79 16.41
N ALA A 393 15.26 14.35 17.66
CA ALA A 393 14.69 15.16 18.70
C ALA A 393 15.67 16.27 19.11
N GLU A 394 15.13 17.45 19.37
CA GLU A 394 15.87 18.64 19.75
C GLU A 394 15.49 18.98 21.20
N GLU A 395 16.46 19.41 21.99
CA GLU A 395 16.22 19.93 23.35
C GLU A 395 15.70 21.37 23.23
N ALA A 396 14.50 21.61 23.75
CA ALA A 396 13.90 22.94 23.82
C ALA A 396 14.51 23.75 24.99
N PRO A 397 14.39 25.09 24.99
CA PRO A 397 14.96 25.94 26.05
C PRO A 397 14.46 25.64 27.47
N ASP A 398 13.32 24.96 27.60
CA ASP A 398 12.75 24.51 28.88
C ASP A 398 13.29 23.14 29.34
N GLY A 399 14.28 22.58 28.62
CA GLY A 399 14.89 21.28 28.90
C GLY A 399 14.08 20.08 28.41
N THR A 400 12.96 20.31 27.71
CA THR A 400 12.14 19.21 27.16
C THR A 400 12.69 18.73 25.82
N THR A 401 12.76 17.40 25.64
CA THR A 401 13.15 16.81 24.37
C THR A 401 11.93 16.72 23.45
N ARG A 402 12.00 17.36 22.28
CA ARG A 402 10.88 17.43 21.34
C ARG A 402 11.28 16.89 19.99
N THR A 403 10.44 16.09 19.35
CA THR A 403 10.62 15.83 17.92
C THR A 403 10.00 16.99 17.17
N PRO A 404 10.79 17.88 16.53
CA PRO A 404 10.25 19.09 15.93
C PRO A 404 9.37 18.75 14.73
N TYR A 405 9.68 17.67 14.00
CA TYR A 405 8.90 17.21 12.85
C TYR A 405 8.95 15.69 12.72
N ALA A 406 7.84 15.08 12.35
CA ALA A 406 7.84 13.77 11.73
C ALA A 406 6.63 13.61 10.83
N MET A 407 6.87 13.11 9.62
CA MET A 407 5.84 12.85 8.62
C MET A 407 6.02 11.43 8.06
N VAL A 408 4.94 10.67 7.97
CA VAL A 408 4.90 9.41 7.23
C VAL A 408 3.78 9.45 6.21
N SER A 409 4.08 9.05 4.97
CA SER A 409 3.11 8.92 3.89
C SER A 409 2.87 7.43 3.62
N PHE A 410 1.62 6.97 3.67
CA PHE A 410 1.21 5.60 3.38
C PHE A 410 0.41 5.56 2.09
N PRO A 411 1.01 5.13 0.96
CA PRO A 411 0.26 4.91 -0.27
C PRO A 411 -0.89 3.91 -0.12
N GLU A 412 -0.76 2.98 0.83
CA GLU A 412 -1.77 1.98 1.20
C GLU A 412 -1.88 1.85 2.73
N ILE A 413 -2.72 2.68 3.36
CA ILE A 413 -2.89 2.72 4.82
C ILE A 413 -3.55 1.44 5.39
N ALA A 414 -4.27 0.67 4.58
CA ALA A 414 -4.81 -0.63 5.05
C ALA A 414 -3.70 -1.64 5.34
N ALA A 415 -2.62 -1.65 4.55
CA ALA A 415 -1.46 -2.52 4.82
C ALA A 415 -0.79 -2.15 6.15
N PHE A 416 -0.72 -0.84 6.43
CA PHE A 416 -0.26 -0.30 7.69
C PHE A 416 -1.12 -0.75 8.88
N LEU A 417 -2.44 -0.58 8.80
CA LEU A 417 -3.37 -1.03 9.86
C LEU A 417 -3.25 -2.54 10.11
N ASN A 418 -3.11 -3.34 9.05
CA ASN A 418 -2.91 -4.79 9.19
C ASN A 418 -1.57 -5.15 9.84
N SER A 419 -0.53 -4.33 9.68
CA SER A 419 0.76 -4.54 10.36
C SER A 419 0.64 -4.37 11.88
N LEU A 420 -0.26 -3.50 12.33
CA LEU A 420 -0.52 -3.24 13.76
C LEU A 420 -1.22 -4.39 14.47
N LYS A 421 -1.80 -5.34 13.73
CA LYS A 421 -2.47 -6.54 14.29
C LYS A 421 -1.49 -7.63 14.71
N ARG A 422 -0.21 -7.53 14.34
CA ARG A 422 0.78 -8.56 14.60
C ARG A 422 1.19 -8.55 16.07
N LYS A 423 1.47 -9.73 16.65
CA LYS A 423 1.80 -9.88 18.09
C LYS A 423 2.96 -9.00 18.56
N TYR A 424 3.95 -8.74 17.70
CA TYR A 424 5.10 -7.89 18.04
C TYR A 424 4.76 -6.39 18.06
N ALA A 425 3.61 -5.98 17.51
CA ALA A 425 3.15 -4.60 17.46
C ALA A 425 2.26 -4.23 18.67
N ALA A 426 2.23 -5.06 19.72
CA ALA A 426 1.55 -4.74 20.96
C ALA A 426 2.10 -3.43 21.56
N GLY A 427 1.21 -2.51 21.97
CA GLY A 427 1.61 -1.21 22.51
C GLY A 427 1.88 -0.12 21.47
N VAL A 428 1.91 -0.46 20.17
CA VAL A 428 2.23 0.51 19.12
C VAL A 428 1.09 1.51 18.90
N LYS A 429 -0.17 1.05 18.88
CA LYS A 429 -1.33 1.93 18.69
C LYS A 429 -1.38 2.99 19.80
N GLU A 430 -1.03 2.61 21.02
CA GLU A 430 -0.93 3.47 22.19
C GLU A 430 0.19 4.51 22.03
N ASN A 431 1.38 4.10 21.59
CA ASN A 431 2.50 5.02 21.32
C ASN A 431 2.17 6.00 20.18
N LEU A 432 1.54 5.53 19.11
CA LEU A 432 1.05 6.37 18.02
C LEU A 432 0.05 7.40 18.51
N THR A 433 -0.93 6.95 19.29
CA THR A 433 -1.95 7.80 19.90
C THR A 433 -1.32 8.87 20.79
N ALA A 434 -0.29 8.52 21.57
CA ALA A 434 0.50 9.47 22.35
C ALA A 434 1.22 10.50 21.46
N MET A 435 1.79 10.09 20.33
CA MET A 435 2.44 11.01 19.37
C MET A 435 1.45 11.93 18.64
N TYR A 436 0.20 11.50 18.44
CA TYR A 436 -0.86 12.39 17.93
C TYR A 436 -1.20 13.49 18.94
N ASP A 437 -1.27 13.11 20.21
CA ASP A 437 -1.56 14.02 21.33
C ASP A 437 -0.32 14.83 21.75
N CYS A 438 0.83 14.60 21.11
CA CYS A 438 2.12 15.20 21.46
C CYS A 438 2.52 14.97 22.93
N ALA A 439 2.16 13.79 23.44
CA ALA A 439 2.52 13.33 24.77
C ALA A 439 3.92 12.70 24.79
N ARG A 440 4.42 12.48 26.01
CA ARG A 440 5.71 11.84 26.25
C ARG A 440 5.70 10.39 25.76
N VAL A 441 6.72 10.04 24.98
CA VAL A 441 7.01 8.68 24.52
C VAL A 441 8.28 8.21 25.22
N ASP A 442 8.17 7.08 25.91
CA ASP A 442 9.27 6.45 26.63
C ASP A 442 9.43 5.01 26.12
N TYR A 443 10.45 4.78 25.31
CA TYR A 443 10.62 3.56 24.56
C TYR A 443 11.97 2.91 24.85
N GLY A 444 11.95 1.71 25.41
CA GLY A 444 13.15 0.90 25.67
C GLY A 444 12.83 -0.28 26.60
N ARG A 445 13.56 -1.39 26.46
CA ARG A 445 13.46 -2.52 27.39
C ARG A 445 14.50 -2.36 28.49
N VAL A 446 14.08 -2.39 29.75
CA VAL A 446 14.99 -2.59 30.88
C VAL A 446 15.19 -4.11 31.03
N GLY A 447 16.23 -4.66 30.43
CA GLY A 447 16.55 -6.09 30.52
C GLY A 447 18.05 -6.33 30.39
N GLN A 448 18.59 -7.28 31.16
CA GLN A 448 20.00 -7.67 31.12
C GLN A 448 20.36 -8.19 29.72
N GLY A 449 21.09 -7.39 28.94
CA GLY A 449 21.75 -7.82 27.70
C GLY A 449 21.28 -7.19 26.40
N ASP A 450 20.32 -6.26 26.41
CA ASP A 450 19.98 -5.48 25.20
C ASP A 450 20.74 -4.15 25.24
N GLU A 451 21.76 -3.99 24.40
CA GLU A 451 22.55 -2.74 24.23
C GLU A 451 21.74 -1.60 23.57
N SER A 452 20.44 -1.83 23.30
CA SER A 452 19.57 -0.82 22.70
C SER A 452 19.36 0.38 23.65
N PRO A 453 19.79 1.60 23.27
CA PRO A 453 19.60 2.78 24.11
C PRO A 453 18.10 3.10 24.26
N ARG A 454 17.69 3.41 25.51
CA ARG A 454 16.36 3.95 25.82
C ARG A 454 16.15 5.28 25.09
N VAL A 455 15.01 5.44 24.45
CA VAL A 455 14.61 6.66 23.75
C VAL A 455 13.51 7.34 24.56
N VAL A 456 13.73 8.60 24.92
CA VAL A 456 12.76 9.43 25.64
C VAL A 456 12.51 10.67 24.81
N ILE A 457 11.25 10.92 24.48
CA ILE A 457 10.79 12.11 23.77
C ILE A 457 9.66 12.70 24.61
N ASP A 458 9.87 13.88 25.20
CA ASP A 458 8.86 14.54 26.05
C ASP A 458 7.66 15.02 25.24
N VAL A 459 7.91 15.48 24.01
CA VAL A 459 6.88 15.93 23.07
C VAL A 459 7.09 15.24 21.72
N GLY A 460 6.46 14.08 21.55
CA GLY A 460 6.54 13.30 20.32
C GLY A 460 5.51 13.77 19.30
N PHE A 461 5.95 14.23 18.13
CA PHE A 461 5.05 14.68 17.07
C PHE A 461 5.13 13.76 15.87
N LEU A 462 3.99 13.31 15.35
CA LEU A 462 3.91 12.50 14.14
C LEU A 462 2.67 12.86 13.32
N SER A 463 2.88 13.32 12.08
CA SER A 463 1.83 13.48 11.08
C SER A 463 1.76 12.27 10.15
N ILE A 464 0.55 11.91 9.71
CA ILE A 464 0.31 10.73 8.86
C ILE A 464 -0.60 11.13 7.71
N SER A 465 -0.19 10.85 6.48
CA SER A 465 -1.08 10.94 5.31
C SER A 465 -1.21 9.57 4.67
N GLY A 466 -2.43 9.05 4.58
CA GLY A 466 -2.69 7.71 4.07
C GLY A 466 -3.75 7.67 2.98
N ALA A 467 -3.62 6.74 2.05
CA ALA A 467 -4.65 6.41 1.07
C ALA A 467 -4.98 4.91 1.10
N SER A 468 -6.23 4.54 0.82
CA SER A 468 -6.65 3.14 0.62
C SER A 468 -7.94 3.07 -0.21
N THR A 469 -8.38 1.86 -0.53
CA THR A 469 -9.74 1.62 -1.00
C THR A 469 -10.68 1.46 0.20
N PRO A 470 -11.98 1.82 0.07
CA PRO A 470 -12.94 1.59 1.14
C PRO A 470 -12.94 0.13 1.62
N GLU A 471 -12.88 -0.83 0.70
CA GLU A 471 -12.96 -2.26 0.99
C GLU A 471 -11.76 -2.73 1.82
N TRP A 472 -10.54 -2.35 1.39
CA TRP A 472 -9.32 -2.75 2.10
C TRP A 472 -9.21 -2.06 3.45
N PHE A 473 -9.67 -0.81 3.55
CA PHE A 473 -9.72 -0.09 4.81
C PHE A 473 -10.66 -0.78 5.78
N THR A 474 -11.90 -1.08 5.39
CA THR A 474 -12.88 -1.78 6.22
C THR A 474 -12.38 -3.16 6.66
N ASP A 475 -11.78 -3.95 5.77
CA ASP A 475 -11.19 -5.26 6.14
C ASP A 475 -10.01 -5.12 7.13
N ALA A 476 -9.33 -3.97 7.13
CA ALA A 476 -8.21 -3.69 8.02
C ALA A 476 -8.62 -3.16 9.39
N VAL A 477 -9.84 -2.65 9.57
CA VAL A 477 -10.33 -2.03 10.81
C VAL A 477 -10.85 -3.08 11.81
N GLU A 478 -10.48 -2.96 13.08
CA GLU A 478 -11.03 -3.78 14.17
C GLU A 478 -12.07 -3.00 14.98
N ALA A 479 -13.01 -3.69 15.66
CA ALA A 479 -14.02 -3.01 16.48
C ALA A 479 -13.38 -2.09 17.56
N GLY A 480 -12.28 -2.55 18.17
CA GLY A 480 -11.51 -1.76 19.14
C GLY A 480 -10.79 -0.55 18.53
N ASP A 481 -10.60 -0.49 17.21
CA ASP A 481 -10.03 0.68 16.55
C ASP A 481 -11.05 1.82 16.41
N VAL A 482 -12.33 1.47 16.29
CA VAL A 482 -13.47 2.40 16.17
C VAL A 482 -13.90 2.91 17.54
N GLU A 483 -14.01 2.00 18.51
CA GLU A 483 -14.39 2.35 19.90
C GLU A 483 -13.22 2.93 20.69
N GLY A 484 -11.99 2.58 20.32
CA GLY A 484 -10.78 3.12 20.89
C GLY A 484 -10.43 4.52 20.39
N GLY A 485 -9.35 5.08 20.92
CA GLY A 485 -8.89 6.41 20.50
C GLY A 485 -8.24 6.47 19.12
N PHE A 486 -7.88 5.34 18.51
CA PHE A 486 -6.95 5.36 17.37
C PHE A 486 -7.55 5.94 16.08
N LEU A 487 -8.63 5.35 15.54
CA LEU A 487 -9.26 5.84 14.30
C LEU A 487 -9.91 7.22 14.41
N PRO A 488 -10.53 7.61 15.54
CA PRO A 488 -11.07 8.95 15.72
C PRO A 488 -10.09 10.11 15.49
N ARG A 489 -8.78 9.84 15.48
CA ARG A 489 -7.72 10.84 15.22
C ARG A 489 -7.51 11.13 13.73
N PHE A 490 -8.05 10.31 12.83
CA PHE A 490 -7.94 10.49 11.39
C PHE A 490 -9.02 11.42 10.85
N LEU A 491 -8.62 12.33 9.96
CA LEU A 491 -9.50 13.09 9.08
C LEU A 491 -9.76 12.31 7.80
N TYR A 492 -11.02 12.08 7.46
CA TYR A 492 -11.42 11.20 6.35
C TYR A 492 -11.84 11.99 5.12
N ALA A 493 -11.46 11.49 3.95
CA ALA A 493 -12.05 11.87 2.67
C ALA A 493 -12.47 10.61 1.92
N LYS A 494 -13.75 10.51 1.54
CA LYS A 494 -14.28 9.38 0.78
C LYS A 494 -14.88 9.90 -0.52
N VAL A 495 -14.52 9.30 -1.64
CA VAL A 495 -15.18 9.53 -2.94
C VAL A 495 -15.49 8.17 -3.54
N GLU A 496 -16.77 7.89 -3.76
CA GLU A 496 -17.25 6.59 -4.25
C GLU A 496 -17.20 6.48 -5.77
N ARG A 497 -17.44 7.58 -6.48
CA ARG A 497 -17.39 7.67 -7.94
C ARG A 497 -16.69 8.97 -8.33
N ILE A 498 -15.89 8.93 -9.39
CA ILE A 498 -15.43 10.16 -10.03
C ILE A 498 -16.36 10.46 -11.19
N ASP A 499 -17.03 11.59 -11.09
CA ASP A 499 -17.77 12.16 -12.19
C ASP A 499 -16.82 12.89 -13.15
N GLY A 500 -16.99 12.63 -14.45
CA GLY A 500 -16.22 13.25 -15.52
C GLY A 500 -15.32 12.29 -16.29
N ARG A 501 -15.05 12.62 -17.56
CA ARG A 501 -14.11 11.88 -18.40
C ARG A 501 -12.69 12.23 -17.99
N ARG A 502 -11.87 11.21 -17.70
CA ARG A 502 -10.44 11.41 -17.54
C ARG A 502 -9.85 11.93 -18.84
N ALA A 503 -8.94 12.90 -18.75
CA ALA A 503 -8.16 13.31 -19.91
C ALA A 503 -7.30 12.12 -20.36
N ALA A 504 -7.26 11.85 -21.67
CA ALA A 504 -6.42 10.81 -22.24
C ALA A 504 -4.93 11.03 -21.90
N PHE A 505 -4.53 12.31 -21.83
CA PHE A 505 -3.24 12.77 -21.35
C PHE A 505 -3.47 13.75 -20.19
N PRO A 506 -3.11 13.38 -18.95
CA PRO A 506 -3.13 14.32 -17.83
C PRO A 506 -2.25 15.53 -18.16
N LYS A 507 -2.68 16.74 -17.78
CA LYS A 507 -1.85 17.92 -17.98
C LYS A 507 -0.54 17.73 -17.22
N ARG A 508 0.59 18.06 -17.84
CA ARG A 508 1.86 18.11 -17.13
C ARG A 508 1.82 19.28 -16.14
N LEU A 509 2.32 19.06 -14.92
CA LEU A 509 2.60 20.18 -14.04
C LEU A 509 3.84 20.90 -14.57
N GLU A 510 3.70 22.16 -14.94
CA GLU A 510 4.86 22.97 -15.31
C GLU A 510 5.84 23.05 -14.13
N PRO A 511 7.17 22.99 -14.37
CA PRO A 511 8.18 22.91 -13.31
C PRO A 511 7.99 23.96 -12.20
N ASP A 512 7.61 25.17 -12.60
CA ASP A 512 7.54 26.35 -11.72
C ASP A 512 6.10 26.66 -11.25
N ALA A 513 5.10 25.88 -11.69
CA ALA A 513 3.69 26.16 -11.39
C ALA A 513 3.37 26.18 -9.89
N LEU A 514 4.17 25.48 -9.07
CA LEU A 514 4.01 25.44 -7.61
C LEU A 514 5.05 26.27 -6.86
N ASP A 515 5.86 27.09 -7.52
CA ASP A 515 6.96 27.79 -6.85
C ASP A 515 6.49 28.75 -5.76
N GLY A 516 5.41 29.49 -5.98
CA GLY A 516 4.81 30.34 -4.95
C GLY A 516 4.39 29.52 -3.72
N PHE A 517 3.77 28.37 -3.95
CA PHE A 517 3.36 27.45 -2.87
C PHE A 517 4.57 26.83 -2.15
N ARG A 518 5.57 26.38 -2.89
CA ARG A 518 6.83 25.82 -2.33
C ARG A 518 7.57 26.85 -1.49
N GLN A 519 7.63 28.10 -1.93
CA GLN A 519 8.23 29.20 -1.17
C GLN A 519 7.44 29.51 0.10
N LEU A 520 6.11 29.48 0.05
CA LEU A 520 5.27 29.60 1.25
C LEU A 520 5.54 28.45 2.23
N TYR A 521 5.52 27.21 1.75
CA TYR A 521 5.80 26.03 2.57
C TYR A 521 7.19 26.10 3.19
N ARG A 522 8.22 26.49 2.42
CA ARG A 522 9.60 26.64 2.93
C ARG A 522 9.69 27.72 4.01
N ARG A 523 9.04 28.87 3.84
CA ARG A 523 8.99 29.92 4.87
C ARG A 523 8.35 29.44 6.18
N VAL A 524 7.28 28.64 6.10
CA VAL A 524 6.67 28.01 7.27
C VAL A 524 7.63 26.96 7.84
N PHE A 525 8.21 26.10 7.02
CA PHE A 525 9.15 25.08 7.48
C PHE A 525 10.39 25.66 8.17
N GLU A 526 10.90 26.81 7.76
CA GLU A 526 11.98 27.51 8.44
C GLU A 526 11.56 28.03 9.83
N MET A 527 10.24 28.24 10.05
CA MET A 527 9.61 28.91 11.19
C MET A 527 10.44 30.09 11.70
N PRO A 528 10.38 31.26 11.05
CA PRO A 528 10.94 32.48 11.63
C PRO A 528 10.36 32.74 13.03
N GLU A 529 11.13 33.40 13.89
CA GLU A 529 10.83 33.57 15.32
C GLU A 529 9.40 34.09 15.58
N ARG A 530 8.92 35.02 14.75
CA ARG A 530 7.56 35.57 14.83
C ARG A 530 6.42 34.54 14.72
N LEU A 531 6.67 33.37 14.12
CA LEU A 531 5.67 32.31 13.95
C LEU A 531 5.72 31.26 15.07
N ARG A 532 6.74 31.30 15.94
CA ARG A 532 6.97 30.30 16.99
C ARG A 532 6.19 30.62 18.26
N GLY A 533 5.97 29.59 19.07
CA GLY A 533 5.37 29.71 20.40
C GLY A 533 3.85 29.57 20.42
N GLU A 534 3.24 30.17 21.44
CA GLU A 534 1.79 30.12 21.65
C GLU A 534 1.04 31.02 20.68
N TRP A 535 -0.03 30.49 20.10
CA TRP A 535 -0.97 31.21 19.26
C TRP A 535 -2.28 31.43 20.01
N GLY A 536 -2.65 32.69 20.20
CA GLY A 536 -3.94 33.06 20.78
C GLY A 536 -5.08 32.90 19.77
N ILE A 537 -6.32 32.84 20.26
CA ILE A 537 -7.52 32.86 19.43
C ILE A 537 -8.18 34.24 19.59
N ASP A 538 -8.42 34.95 18.49
CA ASP A 538 -9.13 36.23 18.56
C ASP A 538 -10.58 36.08 19.04
N ALA A 539 -11.23 37.17 19.43
CA ALA A 539 -12.58 37.12 20.00
C ALA A 539 -13.65 36.63 19.01
N GLU A 540 -13.54 36.99 17.73
CA GLU A 540 -14.50 36.58 16.69
C GLU A 540 -14.34 35.10 16.35
N ALA A 541 -13.10 34.65 16.17
CA ALA A 541 -12.71 33.25 15.99
C ALA A 541 -13.16 32.39 17.17
N ARG A 542 -12.98 32.87 18.40
CA ARG A 542 -13.46 32.20 19.61
C ARG A 542 -14.97 32.02 19.56
N ASN A 543 -15.73 33.08 19.29
CA ASN A 543 -17.19 33.01 19.21
C ASN A 543 -17.66 32.04 18.11
N LEU A 544 -17.00 32.05 16.93
CA LEU A 544 -17.28 31.12 15.83
C LEU A 544 -17.05 29.66 16.25
N TYR A 545 -15.93 29.39 16.91
CA TYR A 545 -15.59 28.06 17.39
C TYR A 545 -16.57 27.59 18.47
N GLU A 546 -16.84 28.41 19.49
CA GLU A 546 -17.75 28.07 20.59
C GLU A 546 -19.18 27.81 20.09
N THR A 547 -19.66 28.62 19.14
CA THR A 547 -20.99 28.39 18.51
C THR A 547 -21.06 27.04 17.81
N TRP A 548 -20.05 26.72 17.00
CA TRP A 548 -20.00 25.43 16.31
C TRP A 548 -19.81 24.26 17.27
N PHE A 549 -18.91 24.40 18.25
CA PHE A 549 -18.62 23.40 19.29
C PHE A 549 -19.89 23.02 20.04
N ASN A 550 -20.66 24.01 20.52
CA ASN A 550 -21.91 23.76 21.24
C ASN A 550 -22.94 23.04 20.35
N GLY A 551 -23.02 23.39 19.07
CA GLY A 551 -23.89 22.67 18.12
C GLY A 551 -23.46 21.21 17.90
N VAL A 552 -22.16 20.92 17.93
CA VAL A 552 -21.64 19.54 17.87
C VAL A 552 -21.97 18.78 19.16
N GLU A 553 -21.81 19.39 20.34
CA GLU A 553 -22.17 18.80 21.64
C GLU A 553 -23.66 18.48 21.75
N ASP A 554 -24.53 19.40 21.32
CA ASP A 554 -25.98 19.19 21.30
C ASP A 554 -26.37 17.99 20.44
N ALA A 555 -25.72 17.82 19.28
CA ALA A 555 -25.94 16.70 18.39
C ALA A 555 -25.35 15.37 18.93
N LEU A 556 -24.23 15.42 19.66
CA LEU A 556 -23.64 14.26 20.34
C LEU A 556 -24.61 13.63 21.36
N HIS A 557 -25.37 14.45 22.09
CA HIS A 557 -26.40 13.96 23.01
C HIS A 557 -27.48 13.13 22.29
N GLY A 558 -27.83 13.49 21.05
CA GLY A 558 -28.78 12.73 20.23
C GLY A 558 -28.26 11.35 19.79
N LEU A 559 -26.95 11.22 19.52
CA LEU A 559 -26.36 9.95 19.06
C LEU A 559 -26.46 8.80 20.07
N HIS A 560 -26.45 9.13 21.37
CA HIS A 560 -26.65 8.15 22.44
C HIS A 560 -28.03 7.48 22.35
N GLN A 561 -29.04 8.21 21.88
CA GLN A 561 -30.43 7.76 21.85
C GLN A 561 -30.75 6.96 20.57
N ASP A 562 -30.06 7.27 19.47
CA ASP A 562 -30.29 6.67 18.15
C ASP A 562 -29.49 5.37 17.87
N GLY A 563 -28.78 4.81 18.86
CA GLY A 563 -27.97 3.60 18.70
C GLY A 563 -26.65 3.79 17.94
N ARG A 564 -26.25 5.05 17.64
CA ARG A 564 -25.01 5.41 16.92
C ARG A 564 -23.85 5.76 17.86
N ALA A 565 -23.88 5.28 19.10
CA ALA A 565 -22.91 5.62 20.14
C ALA A 565 -21.43 5.39 19.74
N LYS A 566 -21.15 4.46 18.81
CA LYS A 566 -19.80 4.21 18.27
C LYS A 566 -19.20 5.40 17.50
N LEU A 567 -20.01 6.37 17.06
CA LEU A 567 -19.55 7.55 16.34
C LEU A 567 -19.14 8.70 17.27
N ILE A 568 -19.50 8.64 18.55
CA ILE A 568 -19.22 9.69 19.53
C ILE A 568 -17.72 10.07 19.58
N PRO A 569 -16.77 9.11 19.61
CA PRO A 569 -15.35 9.46 19.63
C PRO A 569 -14.91 10.28 18.41
N PHE A 570 -15.49 10.05 17.23
CA PHE A 570 -15.16 10.77 16.00
C PHE A 570 -15.68 12.21 16.03
N TRP A 571 -16.89 12.40 16.56
CA TRP A 571 -17.50 13.71 16.73
C TRP A 571 -16.75 14.55 17.76
N ALA A 572 -16.42 13.97 18.92
CA ALA A 572 -15.65 14.66 19.94
C ALA A 572 -14.25 15.07 19.41
N ARG A 573 -13.58 14.19 18.65
CA ARG A 573 -12.26 14.51 18.08
C ARG A 573 -12.30 15.54 16.95
N ALA A 574 -13.45 15.72 16.28
CA ALA A 574 -13.60 16.79 15.29
C ALA A 574 -13.36 18.17 15.92
N GLN A 575 -13.71 18.35 17.19
CA GLN A 575 -13.53 19.62 17.92
C GLN A 575 -12.05 19.98 18.11
N GLU A 576 -11.21 19.01 18.47
CA GLU A 576 -9.76 19.19 18.53
C GLU A 576 -9.16 19.38 17.13
N ALA A 577 -9.64 18.62 16.15
CA ALA A 577 -9.19 18.73 14.76
C ALA A 577 -9.44 20.13 14.20
N ALA A 578 -10.58 20.76 14.52
CA ALA A 578 -10.87 22.14 14.14
C ALA A 578 -9.84 23.13 14.68
N LEU A 579 -9.43 23.02 15.96
CA LEU A 579 -8.40 23.89 16.52
C LEU A 579 -7.03 23.66 15.87
N LYS A 580 -6.67 22.40 15.61
CA LYS A 580 -5.42 22.04 14.91
C LYS A 580 -5.39 22.61 13.50
N LEU A 581 -6.49 22.47 12.74
CA LEU A 581 -6.64 23.03 11.40
C LEU A 581 -6.61 24.57 11.41
N ALA A 582 -7.24 25.21 12.40
CA ALA A 582 -7.23 26.65 12.55
C ALA A 582 -5.82 27.20 12.79
N LEU A 583 -5.03 26.50 13.61
CA LEU A 583 -3.60 26.81 13.80
C LEU A 583 -2.82 26.66 12.49
N VAL A 584 -3.01 25.56 11.74
CA VAL A 584 -2.34 25.35 10.45
C VAL A 584 -2.65 26.51 9.49
N PHE A 585 -3.92 26.84 9.30
CA PHE A 585 -4.33 27.90 8.38
C PHE A 585 -3.82 29.27 8.82
N ALA A 586 -3.91 29.60 10.11
CA ALA A 586 -3.43 30.88 10.63
C ALA A 586 -1.91 31.06 10.48
N VAL A 587 -1.11 30.01 10.70
CA VAL A 587 0.34 30.06 10.52
C VAL A 587 0.70 30.29 9.06
N PHE A 588 0.06 29.55 8.14
CA PHE A 588 0.29 29.72 6.70
C PHE A 588 -0.18 31.10 6.20
N ASP A 589 -1.32 31.61 6.69
CA ASP A 589 -1.80 32.96 6.34
C ASP A 589 -0.84 34.05 6.84
N ALA A 590 -0.32 33.93 8.06
CA ALA A 590 0.68 34.86 8.59
C ALA A 590 2.04 34.75 7.87
N ALA A 591 2.38 33.59 7.32
CA ALA A 591 3.56 33.40 6.47
C ALA A 591 3.35 33.99 5.07
N ALA A 592 2.12 33.91 4.53
CA ALA A 592 1.72 34.50 3.26
C ALA A 592 1.57 36.04 3.33
N GLY A 593 1.39 36.61 4.53
CA GLY A 593 1.16 38.03 4.74
C GLY A 593 -0.31 38.43 4.84
N ASN A 594 -1.21 37.43 4.89
CA ASN A 594 -2.67 37.61 4.94
C ASN A 594 -3.23 37.57 6.37
N GLY A 595 -2.40 37.23 7.37
CA GLY A 595 -2.81 37.06 8.76
C GLY A 595 -1.81 37.67 9.75
N ARG A 596 -2.23 37.75 11.03
CA ARG A 596 -1.39 38.23 12.12
C ARG A 596 -0.66 37.07 12.80
N ALA A 597 0.66 37.13 12.83
CA ALA A 597 1.46 36.12 13.50
C ALA A 597 1.13 36.03 15.00
N GLY A 598 1.06 34.80 15.53
CA GLY A 598 0.71 34.52 16.93
C GLY A 598 -0.78 34.61 17.26
N VAL A 599 -1.67 34.83 16.28
CA VAL A 599 -3.12 34.84 16.50
C VAL A 599 -3.89 34.11 15.40
N ILE A 600 -4.83 33.27 15.82
CA ILE A 600 -5.82 32.61 14.97
C ILE A 600 -6.96 33.57 14.71
N GLY A 601 -7.08 33.95 13.43
CA GLY A 601 -8.10 34.84 12.90
C GLY A 601 -9.45 34.16 12.65
N ALA A 602 -10.51 34.96 12.59
CA ALA A 602 -11.86 34.47 12.23
C ALA A 602 -11.91 33.73 10.87
N ALA A 603 -11.15 34.18 9.86
CA ALA A 603 -11.08 33.52 8.56
C ALA A 603 -10.51 32.10 8.64
N ALA A 604 -9.37 31.94 9.33
CA ALA A 604 -8.74 30.64 9.57
C ALA A 604 -9.68 29.71 10.37
N MET A 605 -10.37 30.24 11.38
CA MET A 605 -11.32 29.45 12.17
C MET A 605 -12.54 29.00 11.36
N ARG A 606 -13.12 29.87 10.51
CA ARG A 606 -14.21 29.50 9.60
C ARG A 606 -13.81 28.38 8.66
N ALA A 607 -12.63 28.47 8.06
CA ALA A 607 -12.07 27.44 7.20
C ALA A 607 -11.91 26.12 7.96
N ALA A 608 -11.36 26.17 9.17
CA ALA A 608 -11.07 25.01 9.99
C ALA A 608 -12.34 24.28 10.46
N VAL A 609 -13.35 25.02 10.93
CA VAL A 609 -14.65 24.47 11.31
C VAL A 609 -15.34 23.81 10.12
N ALA A 610 -15.31 24.44 8.94
CA ALA A 610 -15.90 23.85 7.73
C ALA A 610 -15.21 22.53 7.32
N GLN A 611 -13.88 22.47 7.43
CA GLN A 611 -13.12 21.24 7.16
C GLN A 611 -13.38 20.15 8.21
N ALA A 612 -13.37 20.50 9.50
CA ALA A 612 -13.67 19.57 10.58
C ALA A 612 -15.08 18.96 10.44
N ASP A 613 -16.06 19.78 10.07
CA ASP A 613 -17.43 19.33 9.84
C ASP A 613 -17.54 18.42 8.61
N TYR A 614 -16.89 18.76 7.50
CA TYR A 614 -16.77 17.89 6.33
C TYR A 614 -16.19 16.52 6.69
N HIS A 615 -15.03 16.49 7.38
CA HIS A 615 -14.36 15.24 7.74
C HIS A 615 -15.17 14.38 8.71
N ARG A 616 -15.88 15.00 9.67
CA ARG A 616 -16.80 14.31 10.58
C ARG A 616 -17.93 13.63 9.82
N GLN A 617 -18.60 14.34 8.92
CA GLN A 617 -19.68 13.77 8.10
C GLN A 617 -19.18 12.63 7.21
N VAL A 618 -17.97 12.73 6.67
CA VAL A 618 -17.35 11.63 5.92
C VAL A 618 -17.02 10.45 6.82
N ALA A 619 -16.47 10.67 8.01
CA ALA A 619 -16.15 9.60 8.97
C ALA A 619 -17.39 8.76 9.29
N GLU A 620 -18.53 9.40 9.52
CA GLU A 620 -19.80 8.70 9.73
C GLU A 620 -20.13 7.77 8.57
N ARG A 621 -19.99 8.23 7.33
CA ARG A 621 -20.28 7.44 6.13
C ARG A 621 -19.27 6.32 5.89
N VAL A 622 -18.01 6.53 6.23
CA VAL A 622 -16.98 5.48 6.15
C VAL A 622 -17.30 4.37 7.13
N LEU A 623 -17.77 4.73 8.33
CA LEU A 623 -18.01 3.79 9.43
C LEU A 623 -19.45 3.27 9.48
N GLN A 624 -20.37 3.79 8.66
CA GLN A 624 -21.77 3.35 8.61
C GLN A 624 -21.92 1.84 8.42
N ALA A 625 -21.06 1.20 7.61
CA ALA A 625 -21.06 -0.25 7.42
C ALA A 625 -20.58 -1.03 8.66
N ASP A 626 -19.68 -0.46 9.47
CA ASP A 626 -19.15 -1.06 10.70
C ASP A 626 -20.00 -0.74 11.95
N VAL A 627 -20.80 0.33 11.89
CA VAL A 627 -21.68 0.79 12.97
C VAL A 627 -23.06 0.12 12.89
N ALA A 628 -23.54 -0.20 11.67
CA ALA A 628 -24.84 -0.85 11.48
C ALA A 628 -24.79 -2.39 11.58
N GLU A 629 -23.61 -3.01 11.43
CA GLU A 629 -23.48 -4.46 11.33
C GLU A 629 -23.34 -5.11 12.73
N THR A 630 -24.32 -5.94 13.08
CA THR A 630 -24.25 -6.78 14.27
C THR A 630 -23.16 -7.85 14.13
N ARG A 631 -22.62 -8.34 15.25
CA ARG A 631 -21.63 -9.45 15.23
C ARG A 631 -22.14 -10.66 14.44
N GLN A 632 -23.45 -10.91 14.48
CA GLN A 632 -24.09 -11.97 13.74
C GLN A 632 -24.04 -11.70 12.22
N GLU A 633 -24.49 -10.53 11.76
CA GLU A 633 -24.45 -10.18 10.32
C GLU A 633 -23.03 -10.20 9.74
N ARG A 634 -22.03 -9.79 10.52
CA ARG A 634 -20.61 -9.88 10.13
C ARG A 634 -20.18 -11.33 9.91
N LEU A 635 -20.56 -12.23 10.83
CA LEU A 635 -20.25 -13.65 10.73
C LEU A 635 -20.97 -14.31 9.54
N GLU A 636 -22.23 -13.92 9.29
CA GLU A 636 -23.01 -14.39 8.15
C GLU A 636 -22.33 -14.01 6.83
N LYS A 637 -21.86 -12.77 6.68
CA LYS A 637 -21.12 -12.34 5.47
C LYS A 637 -19.80 -13.08 5.30
N ILE A 638 -19.06 -13.34 6.38
CA ILE A 638 -17.82 -14.13 6.33
C ILE A 638 -18.11 -15.53 5.79
N ILE A 639 -19.19 -16.15 6.25
CA ILE A 639 -19.63 -17.48 5.82
C ILE A 639 -20.08 -17.46 4.35
N VAL A 640 -20.91 -16.49 3.96
CA VAL A 640 -21.38 -16.33 2.57
C VAL A 640 -20.20 -16.12 1.61
N ARG A 641 -19.27 -15.20 1.92
CA ARG A 641 -18.07 -14.98 1.09
C ARG A 641 -17.21 -16.23 0.93
N ALA A 642 -17.09 -17.04 1.98
CA ALA A 642 -16.34 -18.29 1.91
C ALA A 642 -17.03 -19.32 1.00
N LEU A 643 -18.36 -19.40 1.06
CA LEU A 643 -19.17 -20.26 0.18
C LEU A 643 -19.18 -19.75 -1.27
N GLU A 644 -19.17 -18.44 -1.51
CA GLU A 644 -19.06 -17.87 -2.85
C GLU A 644 -17.70 -18.17 -3.49
N ARG A 645 -16.61 -18.08 -2.71
CA ARG A 645 -15.24 -18.33 -3.21
C ARG A 645 -14.93 -19.81 -3.45
N HIS A 646 -15.45 -20.68 -2.60
CA HIS A 646 -15.05 -22.09 -2.58
C HIS A 646 -16.19 -23.05 -2.95
N GLY A 647 -17.38 -22.52 -3.26
CA GLY A 647 -18.57 -23.30 -3.56
C GLY A 647 -19.13 -24.00 -2.32
N SER A 648 -19.55 -25.24 -2.47
CA SER A 648 -20.10 -26.03 -1.37
C SER A 648 -19.01 -26.46 -0.39
N LEU A 649 -19.18 -26.15 0.90
CA LEU A 649 -18.19 -26.49 1.93
C LEU A 649 -18.80 -27.36 3.04
N THR A 650 -18.05 -28.33 3.55
CA THR A 650 -18.44 -29.01 4.80
C THR A 650 -18.34 -28.04 5.98
N PRO A 651 -19.07 -28.24 7.10
CA PRO A 651 -18.91 -27.40 8.30
C PRO A 651 -17.46 -27.33 8.82
N ARG A 652 -16.69 -28.41 8.66
CA ARG A 652 -15.27 -28.47 9.01
C ARG A 652 -14.41 -27.59 8.08
N ASP A 653 -14.65 -27.68 6.78
CA ASP A 653 -13.92 -26.89 5.79
C ASP A 653 -14.29 -25.42 5.88
N LEU A 654 -15.57 -25.10 6.08
CA LEU A 654 -16.03 -23.74 6.33
C LEU A 654 -15.36 -23.15 7.57
N HIS A 655 -15.27 -23.91 8.66
CA HIS A 655 -14.58 -23.47 9.88
C HIS A 655 -13.09 -23.15 9.63
N ARG A 656 -12.45 -23.86 8.69
CA ARG A 656 -11.06 -23.65 8.29
C ARG A 656 -10.90 -22.47 7.32
N TYR A 657 -11.64 -22.45 6.21
CA TYR A 657 -11.54 -21.49 5.11
C TYR A 657 -12.09 -20.11 5.47
N ALA A 658 -13.14 -20.04 6.29
CA ALA A 658 -13.68 -18.79 6.80
C ALA A 658 -13.01 -18.35 8.11
N HIS A 659 -11.96 -19.06 8.56
CA HIS A 659 -11.21 -18.80 9.79
C HIS A 659 -12.08 -18.58 11.04
N LEU A 660 -13.21 -19.32 11.14
CA LEU A 660 -14.22 -19.10 12.18
C LEU A 660 -13.69 -19.28 13.60
N HIS A 661 -12.62 -20.05 13.82
CA HIS A 661 -11.91 -20.15 15.10
C HIS A 661 -11.46 -18.81 15.71
N ARG A 662 -11.40 -17.74 14.91
CA ARG A 662 -11.09 -16.37 15.38
C ARG A 662 -12.31 -15.58 15.84
N HIS A 663 -13.51 -16.04 15.47
CA HIS A 663 -14.74 -15.25 15.56
C HIS A 663 -15.87 -15.93 16.35
N VAL A 664 -15.84 -17.27 16.46
CA VAL A 664 -16.74 -18.08 17.29
C VAL A 664 -15.93 -18.83 18.34
N ARG A 665 -16.49 -18.94 19.55
CA ARG A 665 -15.85 -19.48 20.76
C ARG A 665 -15.69 -20.99 20.70
N ASP A 666 -16.66 -21.67 20.11
CA ASP A 666 -16.71 -23.11 20.05
C ASP A 666 -17.53 -23.62 18.85
N THR A 667 -17.54 -24.94 18.71
CA THR A 667 -18.27 -25.66 17.67
C THR A 667 -19.78 -25.47 17.78
N TYR A 668 -20.31 -25.28 18.99
CA TYR A 668 -21.74 -25.12 19.25
C TYR A 668 -22.25 -23.76 18.75
N GLU A 669 -21.52 -22.67 19.05
CA GLU A 669 -21.82 -21.33 18.55
C GLU A 669 -21.77 -21.28 17.02
N ARG A 670 -20.80 -21.97 16.42
CA ARG A 670 -20.73 -22.14 14.95
C ARG A 670 -21.98 -22.84 14.42
N ASP A 671 -22.32 -23.99 14.99
CA ASP A 671 -23.41 -24.82 14.46
C ASP A 671 -24.78 -24.14 14.66
N ALA A 672 -24.97 -23.42 15.78
CA ALA A 672 -26.15 -22.60 16.02
C ALA A 672 -26.28 -21.44 15.00
N LEU A 673 -25.17 -20.78 14.65
CA LEU A 673 -25.16 -19.75 13.62
C LEU A 673 -25.50 -20.33 12.24
N LEU A 674 -24.90 -21.45 11.86
CA LEU A 674 -25.17 -22.12 10.59
C LEU A 674 -26.62 -22.60 10.49
N TRP A 675 -27.18 -23.08 11.60
CA TRP A 675 -28.59 -23.44 11.70
C TRP A 675 -29.50 -22.22 11.50
N SER A 676 -29.22 -21.12 12.19
CA SER A 676 -29.96 -19.86 12.03
C SER A 676 -29.90 -19.33 10.59
N MET A 677 -28.75 -19.45 9.92
CA MET A 677 -28.59 -19.04 8.51
C MET A 677 -29.37 -19.96 7.55
N ALA A 678 -29.46 -21.25 7.86
CA ALA A 678 -30.25 -22.20 7.08
C ALA A 678 -31.75 -21.93 7.22
N GLU A 679 -32.22 -21.67 8.45
CA GLU A 679 -33.62 -21.30 8.72
C GLU A 679 -34.00 -19.97 8.06
N ALA A 680 -33.08 -19.00 8.04
CA ALA A 680 -33.27 -17.72 7.38
C ALA A 680 -33.15 -17.78 5.84
N GLY A 681 -32.87 -18.95 5.26
CA GLY A 681 -32.75 -19.14 3.82
C GLY A 681 -31.51 -18.48 3.19
N VAL A 682 -30.49 -18.18 3.98
CA VAL A 682 -29.22 -17.58 3.51
C VAL A 682 -28.29 -18.64 2.92
N LEU A 683 -28.38 -19.87 3.43
CA LEU A 683 -27.63 -21.03 2.94
C LEU A 683 -28.52 -22.28 2.92
N THR A 684 -28.14 -23.28 2.13
CA THR A 684 -28.80 -24.58 2.10
C THR A 684 -27.87 -25.67 2.61
N VAL A 685 -28.41 -26.61 3.38
CA VAL A 685 -27.71 -27.82 3.81
C VAL A 685 -28.03 -28.96 2.83
N ARG A 686 -27.01 -29.60 2.26
CA ARG A 686 -27.14 -30.73 1.33
C ARG A 686 -26.23 -31.87 1.75
N THR A 687 -26.47 -33.04 1.18
CA THR A 687 -25.58 -34.19 1.30
C THR A 687 -24.85 -34.39 -0.04
N ASP A 688 -23.52 -34.48 0.00
CA ASP A 688 -22.72 -34.76 -1.19
C ASP A 688 -22.82 -36.24 -1.63
N GLU A 689 -22.25 -36.58 -2.78
CA GLU A 689 -22.24 -37.94 -3.34
C GLU A 689 -21.54 -38.98 -2.44
N ARG A 690 -20.80 -38.53 -1.41
CA ARG A 690 -20.07 -39.35 -0.45
C ARG A 690 -20.77 -39.43 0.91
N GLY A 691 -21.97 -38.86 1.04
CA GLY A 691 -22.77 -38.87 2.28
C GLY A 691 -22.40 -37.79 3.29
N ASN A 692 -21.55 -36.82 2.94
CA ASN A 692 -21.17 -35.74 3.86
C ASN A 692 -22.12 -34.55 3.78
N ILE A 693 -22.36 -33.92 4.92
CA ILE A 693 -23.10 -32.66 4.98
C ILE A 693 -22.24 -31.53 4.41
N VAL A 694 -22.77 -30.84 3.41
CA VAL A 694 -22.18 -29.67 2.76
C VAL A 694 -23.16 -28.49 2.78
N LEU A 695 -22.63 -27.30 2.94
CA LEU A 695 -23.34 -26.03 2.98
C LEU A 695 -23.17 -25.35 1.64
N VAL A 696 -24.24 -24.78 1.09
CA VAL A 696 -24.24 -24.08 -0.21
C VAL A 696 -24.83 -22.69 -0.01
N GLY A 697 -24.12 -21.65 -0.45
CA GLY A 697 -24.63 -20.27 -0.41
C GLY A 697 -25.75 -20.09 -1.44
N LEU A 698 -26.82 -19.40 -1.05
CA LEU A 698 -27.87 -18.98 -1.99
C LEU A 698 -27.55 -17.57 -2.52
N PRO A 699 -27.71 -17.29 -3.82
CA PRO A 699 -27.51 -15.94 -4.33
C PRO A 699 -28.54 -15.01 -3.70
N VAL A 700 -28.07 -13.95 -3.05
CA VAL A 700 -28.93 -12.92 -2.46
C VAL A 700 -29.56 -12.13 -3.61
N HIS A 701 -30.77 -12.49 -4.03
CA HIS A 701 -31.63 -11.60 -4.80
C HIS A 701 -32.31 -10.65 -3.83
N GLY A 702 -32.10 -9.35 -4.02
CA GLY A 702 -32.79 -8.31 -3.26
C GLY A 702 -34.28 -8.36 -3.53
N GLY A 703 -35.08 -8.37 -2.46
CA GLY A 703 -36.53 -8.20 -2.53
C GLY A 703 -37.29 -9.23 -1.70
N GLU A 704 -37.88 -8.74 -0.61
CA GLU A 704 -38.96 -9.35 0.18
C GLU A 704 -38.60 -10.55 1.08
N ARG A 705 -38.34 -10.25 2.37
CA ARG A 705 -38.55 -11.23 3.45
C ARG A 705 -40.04 -11.53 3.52
N GLY A 706 -40.46 -12.64 2.92
CA GLY A 706 -41.82 -13.16 3.04
C GLY A 706 -42.12 -13.56 4.48
N ASP A 707 -43.17 -12.96 5.04
CA ASP A 707 -43.84 -13.41 6.25
C ASP A 707 -44.14 -14.91 6.16
N MET A 708 -43.52 -15.72 7.04
CA MET A 708 -44.01 -17.05 7.36
C MET A 708 -44.32 -17.14 8.85
N ALA A 709 -45.41 -16.49 9.22
CA ALA A 709 -46.23 -16.90 10.35
C ALA A 709 -47.53 -17.50 9.79
N THR A 710 -47.71 -18.80 10.03
CA THR A 710 -48.97 -19.55 10.25
C THR A 710 -49.11 -20.86 9.45
N ARG A 711 -49.47 -21.90 10.21
CA ARG A 711 -49.98 -23.25 9.85
C ARG A 711 -48.89 -24.28 9.44
N ASP A 712 -48.87 -25.52 9.95
CA ASP A 712 -49.92 -26.30 10.58
C ASP A 712 -49.32 -27.34 11.55
N ARG A 713 -49.95 -27.51 12.72
CA ARG A 713 -49.67 -28.61 13.64
C ARG A 713 -50.67 -29.72 13.31
N SER A 714 -50.29 -30.69 12.50
CA SER A 714 -50.89 -32.02 12.61
C SER A 714 -50.03 -33.08 11.93
N THR A 715 -50.07 -34.28 12.53
CA THR A 715 -49.61 -35.59 12.04
C THR A 715 -48.12 -35.94 12.20
N ALA A 716 -47.75 -36.34 13.42
CA ALA A 716 -47.11 -37.65 13.61
C ALA A 716 -48.22 -38.74 13.57
N PRO A 717 -47.97 -40.05 13.30
CA PRO A 717 -46.73 -40.79 13.57
C PRO A 717 -46.29 -41.80 12.47
N GLY A 718 -45.09 -42.37 12.62
CA GLY A 718 -44.72 -43.59 11.89
C GLY A 718 -43.24 -43.93 11.96
N ALA A 719 -42.88 -44.82 12.89
CA ALA A 719 -41.57 -45.43 13.02
C ALA A 719 -41.27 -46.40 11.86
N ALA A 720 -40.05 -46.34 11.31
CA ALA A 720 -39.21 -47.45 10.88
C ALA A 720 -37.80 -46.92 10.63
#